data_AF-A0A1F2T3F7-F1
#
_entry.id   AF-A0A1F2T3F7-F1
#
_cell.length_a   1.000
_cell.length_b   1.000
_cell.length_c   1.000
_cell.angle_alpha   90.00
_cell.angle_beta   90.00
_cell.angle_gamma   90.00
#
_symmetry.space_group_name_H-M   'P 1'
#
loop_
_entity.id
_entity.type
_entity.pdbx_description
1 polymer ?
#
loop_
_entity_poly.entity_id
_entity_poly.type
_entity_poly.pdbx_seq_one_letter_code
_entity_poly.pdbx_strand_id
1 'polypeptide(L)'
;MIRFSSSVRWMQDPDQGAFPVDPADIGDLLNGGRWAWRDARRLYYQALTENDPVRRDEHWADLFRGLGQIMHLVVDASVPEHARNDMHPLGALKLENAYERWVAAQHGGGAAAVARFVTTYLSAPIDFNHDILDLLPPPGETVATVPVARLIDADRYDGSNPAVTVGATPRAAVSAGLAEIANANFFSEDTLGDRYPSPTAANLIEVSLPTPFGRVRRYFSRPAGLGLLPANPVRAECVTEKWLLAILVRPSPYPCVDGAVWGQVATHMLPRAVGYARGALDYFFRGSMAVTRIEWTRSAVEITVKNTGPDVMEGVFEIHARRHPSTPQERRVKLATIGAGGSVRLEPGQEWVDTIVIPPDAAPTASQVLVFKGRLGLEQDAVAAQVFTVPYVEVRQTSYEAGVTTTCGATLSSVTPPPYRPGETTRTRQDVIRCEWPVTTHHIRGALVTNSPLDPVTGHVQPVIDRIEARWLSGRAAGPAPLVIDGTPVPGVWQRIGGEADPTSFEILDPAGRDKAFLTLLVSYSAGPTRGSVEATLATIESGVSVHSKSRWIHLPAPSTPRYLVTSGRGVSGSVSYNWSSRDRMTTPLFEAVAIGGLAPGADARTYYVFGSLRVGEGTWSSVWLYDNSVVDDFEEFTDHEDADGWYDAIELLGPHPGGPFFPWTAEVRRVYQTRERDFLRAFVASNPDVYTIRLAGRVG
;
A
#
# COMPACT_ATOMS: atom_id res chain seq x y z
N MET A 1 20.59 26.91 44.87
CA MET A 1 19.80 27.53 43.79
C MET A 1 19.40 26.38 42.87
N ILE A 2 18.13 25.97 42.89
CA ILE A 2 17.63 24.90 42.00
C ILE A 2 17.62 25.50 40.59
N ARG A 3 18.36 24.90 39.66
CA ARG A 3 18.33 25.28 38.24
C ARG A 3 17.30 24.39 37.55
N PHE A 4 16.25 25.00 37.01
CA PHE A 4 15.28 24.29 36.19
C PHE A 4 15.81 24.15 34.75
N SER A 5 15.47 23.05 34.08
CA SER A 5 15.78 22.86 32.65
C SER A 5 15.00 23.88 31.82
N SER A 6 15.60 24.39 30.75
CA SER A 6 14.90 25.29 29.82
C SER A 6 13.78 24.54 29.09
N SER A 7 12.74 25.26 28.65
CA SER A 7 11.64 24.68 27.85
C SER A 7 12.16 23.98 26.58
N VAL A 8 13.24 24.48 25.99
CA VAL A 8 13.94 23.88 24.84
C VAL A 8 14.38 22.44 25.13
N ARG A 9 15.04 22.22 26.28
CA ARG A 9 15.48 20.88 26.71
C ARG A 9 14.32 20.07 27.24
N TRP A 10 13.48 20.67 28.08
CA TRP A 10 12.32 20.01 28.68
C TRP A 10 11.42 19.36 27.64
N MET A 11 11.16 20.03 26.52
CA MET A 11 10.34 19.51 25.42
C MET A 11 10.87 18.18 24.83
N GLN A 12 12.16 17.89 24.97
CA GLN A 12 12.79 16.69 24.39
C GLN A 12 13.42 15.77 25.44
N ASP A 13 13.39 16.15 26.72
CA ASP A 13 13.94 15.37 27.81
C ASP A 13 13.02 14.18 28.13
N PRO A 14 13.47 12.91 28.00
CA PRO A 14 12.65 11.77 28.37
C PRO A 14 12.36 11.67 29.88
N ASP A 15 13.13 12.37 30.71
CA ASP A 15 13.05 12.33 32.18
C ASP A 15 12.35 13.57 32.76
N GLN A 16 11.23 13.99 32.14
CA GLN A 16 10.38 15.13 32.50
C GLN A 16 9.81 15.14 33.95
N GLY A 17 10.26 14.29 34.88
CA GLY A 17 9.72 14.23 36.24
C GLY A 17 10.74 13.83 37.32
N ALA A 18 12.03 13.74 36.99
CA ALA A 18 13.06 13.38 37.97
C ALA A 18 13.50 14.58 38.83
N PHE A 19 12.55 15.25 39.48
CA PHE A 19 12.90 16.17 40.57
C PHE A 19 13.23 15.32 41.82
N PRO A 20 14.35 15.57 42.52
CA PRO A 20 14.67 14.90 43.78
C PRO A 20 13.83 15.50 44.92
N VAL A 21 12.51 15.45 44.81
CA VAL A 21 11.56 15.85 45.86
C VAL A 21 10.60 14.69 46.11
N ASP A 22 10.34 14.41 47.38
CA ASP A 22 9.45 13.34 47.82
C ASP A 22 8.07 13.51 47.15
N PRO A 23 7.55 12.48 46.45
CA PRO A 23 6.23 12.52 45.82
C PRO A 23 5.09 12.90 46.78
N ALA A 24 5.30 12.76 48.10
CA ALA A 24 4.33 13.14 49.13
C ALA A 24 4.16 14.67 49.30
N ASP A 25 5.13 15.49 48.90
CA ASP A 25 5.18 16.91 49.29
C ASP A 25 4.58 17.90 48.28
N ILE A 26 4.27 17.50 47.04
CA ILE A 26 3.80 18.48 46.02
C ILE A 26 2.72 18.00 45.04
N GLY A 27 2.19 16.79 45.22
CA GLY A 27 1.09 16.26 44.40
C GLY A 27 1.40 16.18 42.89
N ASP A 28 0.45 15.63 42.14
CA ASP A 28 0.52 15.37 40.69
C ASP A 28 0.76 16.61 39.79
N LEU A 29 0.91 17.80 40.39
CA LEU A 29 1.08 19.09 39.70
C LEU A 29 2.53 19.41 39.31
N LEU A 30 3.54 18.75 39.89
CA LEU A 30 4.97 18.99 39.60
C LEU A 30 5.76 17.76 39.11
N ASN A 31 5.16 16.56 39.13
CA ASN A 31 5.72 15.43 38.41
C ASN A 31 5.37 15.60 36.93
N GLY A 32 6.26 16.23 36.16
CA GLY A 32 6.07 16.24 34.71
C GLY A 32 6.01 14.80 34.22
N GLY A 33 4.94 14.49 33.50
CA GLY A 33 4.70 13.15 32.98
C GLY A 33 5.65 12.79 31.85
N ARG A 34 5.40 11.66 31.17
CA ARG A 34 6.15 11.25 29.98
C ARG A 34 5.52 11.85 28.72
N TRP A 35 5.73 13.16 28.49
CA TRP A 35 5.09 13.94 27.42
C TRP A 35 6.09 14.64 26.50
N ALA A 36 7.35 14.19 26.47
CA ALA A 36 8.36 14.76 25.59
C ALA A 36 8.08 14.45 24.12
N TRP A 37 8.76 15.16 23.22
CA TRP A 37 8.65 14.95 21.77
C TRP A 37 8.80 13.49 21.36
N ARG A 38 9.77 12.78 21.97
CA ARG A 38 10.01 11.36 21.74
C ARG A 38 8.87 10.47 22.27
N ASP A 39 8.23 10.86 23.37
CA ASP A 39 7.06 10.16 23.89
C ASP A 39 5.88 10.30 22.93
N ALA A 40 5.65 11.49 22.39
CA ALA A 40 4.64 11.70 21.34
C ALA A 40 4.92 10.84 20.10
N ARG A 41 6.17 10.75 19.64
CA ARG A 41 6.55 9.83 18.54
C ARG A 41 6.25 8.37 18.85
N ARG A 42 6.60 7.91 20.05
CA ARG A 42 6.31 6.55 20.52
C ARG A 42 4.80 6.29 20.56
N LEU A 43 4.02 7.21 21.13
CA LEU A 43 2.56 7.11 21.22
C LEU A 43 1.92 7.09 19.84
N TYR A 44 2.42 7.89 18.89
CA TYR A 44 1.91 7.85 17.51
C TYR A 44 2.16 6.49 16.85
N TYR A 45 3.36 5.92 17.00
CA TYR A 45 3.63 4.57 16.52
C TYR A 45 2.70 3.53 17.17
N GLN A 46 2.55 3.57 18.51
CA GLN A 46 1.68 2.66 19.24
C GLN A 46 0.21 2.79 18.81
N ALA A 47 -0.29 4.02 18.61
CA ALA A 47 -1.64 4.28 18.13
C ALA A 47 -1.88 3.76 16.69
N LEU A 48 -0.84 3.63 15.89
CA LEU A 48 -0.93 3.06 14.54
C LEU A 48 -0.90 1.52 14.54
N THR A 49 -0.14 0.91 15.45
CA THR A 49 0.19 -0.53 15.42
C THR A 49 -0.49 -1.38 16.50
N GLU A 50 -1.05 -0.78 17.55
CA GLU A 50 -1.65 -1.53 18.67
C GLU A 50 -2.86 -2.36 18.22
N ASN A 51 -2.79 -3.65 18.57
CA ASN A 51 -3.76 -4.66 18.18
C ASN A 51 -5.10 -4.46 18.90
N ASP A 52 -5.04 -4.14 20.20
CA ASP A 52 -6.22 -3.89 21.01
C ASP A 52 -6.83 -2.50 20.71
N PRO A 53 -8.07 -2.41 20.21
CA PRO A 53 -8.70 -1.13 19.92
C PRO A 53 -8.82 -0.19 21.13
N VAL A 54 -9.01 -0.71 22.35
CA VAL A 54 -9.17 0.12 23.54
C VAL A 54 -7.84 0.81 23.88
N ARG A 55 -6.76 0.04 23.93
CA ARG A 55 -5.40 0.60 24.16
C ARG A 55 -4.96 1.52 23.03
N ARG A 56 -5.34 1.21 21.79
CA ARG A 56 -5.06 2.05 20.64
C ARG A 56 -5.71 3.44 20.79
N ASP A 57 -6.96 3.50 21.24
CA ASP A 57 -7.66 4.77 21.51
C ASP A 57 -7.04 5.53 22.69
N GLU A 58 -6.57 4.83 23.73
CA GLU A 58 -5.77 5.43 24.80
C GLU A 58 -4.48 6.06 24.25
N HIS A 59 -3.76 5.36 23.37
CA HIS A 59 -2.56 5.90 22.72
C HIS A 59 -2.85 7.12 21.82
N TRP A 60 -4.00 7.17 21.13
CA TRP A 60 -4.42 8.36 20.40
C TRP A 60 -4.69 9.54 21.33
N ALA A 61 -5.42 9.31 22.43
CA ALA A 61 -5.72 10.35 23.42
C ALA A 61 -4.42 10.91 24.03
N ASP A 62 -3.50 10.03 24.42
CA ASP A 62 -2.21 10.39 24.99
C ASP A 62 -1.30 11.09 23.98
N LEU A 63 -1.31 10.68 22.70
CA LEU A 63 -0.59 11.39 21.63
C LEU A 63 -1.03 12.84 21.56
N PHE A 64 -2.33 13.10 21.44
CA PHE A 64 -2.84 14.46 21.29
C PHE A 64 -2.66 15.28 22.56
N ARG A 65 -2.73 14.66 23.75
CA ARG A 65 -2.35 15.30 25.00
C ARG A 65 -0.88 15.70 25.03
N GLY A 66 0.02 14.81 24.60
CA GLY A 66 1.46 15.08 24.51
C GLY A 66 1.78 16.22 23.54
N LEU A 67 1.20 16.18 22.34
CA LEU A 67 1.34 17.25 21.35
C LEU A 67 0.80 18.59 21.88
N GLY A 68 -0.33 18.59 22.59
CA GLY A 68 -0.86 19.80 23.23
C GLY A 68 0.08 20.41 24.27
N GLN A 69 0.74 19.57 25.09
CA GLN A 69 1.74 20.05 26.05
C GLN A 69 3.00 20.59 25.38
N ILE A 70 3.46 19.95 24.30
CA ILE A 70 4.58 20.44 23.48
C ILE A 70 4.23 21.79 22.84
N MET A 71 3.06 21.91 22.24
CA MET A 71 2.57 23.17 21.66
C MET A 71 2.48 24.27 22.71
N HIS A 72 2.05 23.94 23.94
CA HIS A 72 2.01 24.89 25.04
C HIS A 72 3.39 25.46 25.35
N LEU A 73 4.45 24.64 25.41
CA LEU A 73 5.84 25.14 25.59
C LEU A 73 6.28 26.08 24.47
N VAL A 74 5.89 25.79 23.22
CA VAL A 74 6.16 26.68 22.07
C VAL A 74 5.41 28.01 22.23
N VAL A 75 4.13 27.97 22.59
CA VAL A 75 3.31 29.18 22.80
C VAL A 75 3.83 30.00 23.98
N ASP A 76 4.27 29.36 25.06
CA ASP A 76 4.84 30.03 26.23
C ASP A 76 6.10 30.82 25.89
N ALA A 77 6.90 30.35 24.93
CA ALA A 77 8.06 31.10 24.44
C ALA A 77 7.70 32.45 23.81
N SER A 78 6.42 32.69 23.50
CA SER A 78 5.92 33.99 23.01
C SER A 78 5.70 35.04 24.12
N VAL A 79 5.75 34.62 25.39
CA VAL A 79 5.54 35.49 26.55
C VAL A 79 6.87 36.15 26.94
N PRO A 80 6.97 37.50 26.91
CA PRO A 80 8.21 38.21 27.23
C PRO A 80 8.75 37.89 28.63
N GLU A 81 7.86 37.71 29.61
CA GLU A 81 8.21 37.30 30.97
C GLU A 81 8.99 35.98 30.97
N HIS A 82 8.48 34.95 30.30
CA HIS A 82 9.12 33.62 30.23
C HIS A 82 10.48 33.69 29.51
N ALA A 83 10.54 34.40 28.38
CA ALA A 83 11.77 34.56 27.60
C ALA A 83 12.84 35.43 28.29
N ARG A 84 12.46 36.26 29.27
CA ARG A 84 13.36 37.14 30.03
C ARG A 84 13.53 36.67 31.48
N ASN A 85 13.31 35.38 31.76
CA ASN A 85 13.46 34.77 33.08
C ASN A 85 12.81 35.60 34.20
N ASP A 86 11.66 36.22 33.90
CA ASP A 86 10.93 37.05 34.83
C ASP A 86 10.13 36.15 35.76
N MET A 87 10.48 36.16 37.05
CA MET A 87 10.02 35.14 37.99
C MET A 87 8.65 35.51 38.56
N HIS A 88 7.61 34.90 38.02
CA HIS A 88 6.23 35.00 38.51
C HIS A 88 5.67 33.60 38.87
N PRO A 89 5.94 33.06 40.08
CA PRO A 89 5.55 31.70 40.44
C PRO A 89 4.02 31.51 40.56
N LEU A 90 3.53 30.39 39.98
CA LEU A 90 2.19 29.82 40.17
C LEU A 90 1.01 30.76 39.87
N GLY A 91 1.19 31.75 38.99
CA GLY A 91 0.17 32.78 38.76
C GLY A 91 -0.28 33.50 40.04
N ALA A 92 0.42 33.37 41.18
CA ALA A 92 -0.12 33.60 42.52
C ALA A 92 0.53 34.75 43.30
N LEU A 93 1.56 35.41 42.76
CA LEU A 93 1.92 36.75 43.23
C LEU A 93 1.18 37.77 42.36
N LYS A 94 0.23 38.44 43.01
CA LYS A 94 -0.79 39.35 42.47
C LYS A 94 -0.21 40.58 41.77
N LEU A 95 0.47 40.41 40.65
CA LEU A 95 0.68 41.51 39.71
C LEU A 95 -0.51 41.49 38.76
N GLU A 96 -1.45 42.40 39.01
CA GLU A 96 -2.66 42.62 38.19
C GLU A 96 -2.34 42.94 36.72
N ASN A 97 -1.06 43.10 36.36
CA ASN A 97 -0.60 43.47 35.03
C ASN A 97 0.37 42.47 34.37
N ALA A 98 0.44 41.19 34.76
CA ALA A 98 1.17 40.20 33.96
C ALA A 98 0.52 39.98 32.58
N TYR A 99 1.33 39.71 31.54
CA TYR A 99 0.86 39.56 30.15
C TYR A 99 -0.21 38.47 30.00
N GLU A 100 0.01 37.28 30.57
CA GLU A 100 -0.94 36.16 30.48
C GLU A 100 -2.31 36.49 31.09
N ARG A 101 -2.32 37.22 32.22
CA ARG A 101 -3.56 37.71 32.85
C ARG A 101 -4.27 38.73 31.96
N TRP A 102 -3.51 39.64 31.35
CA TRP A 102 -4.06 40.61 30.42
C TRP A 102 -4.67 39.92 29.19
N VAL A 103 -3.99 38.92 28.61
CA VAL A 103 -4.48 38.12 27.47
C VAL A 103 -5.74 37.35 27.86
N ALA A 104 -5.76 36.68 29.02
CA ALA A 104 -6.93 35.97 29.52
C ALA A 104 -8.15 36.89 29.69
N ALA A 105 -7.93 38.14 30.14
CA ALA A 105 -8.98 39.15 30.23
C ALA A 105 -9.53 39.57 28.84
N GLN A 106 -8.68 39.59 27.80
CA GLN A 106 -9.13 39.88 26.43
C GLN A 106 -9.93 38.73 25.80
N HIS A 107 -9.60 37.48 26.13
CA HIS A 107 -10.31 36.31 25.64
C HIS A 107 -11.79 36.30 26.10
N GLY A 108 -12.03 36.62 27.37
CA GLY A 108 -13.38 36.66 27.97
C GLY A 108 -14.06 35.28 28.04
N GLY A 109 -15.32 35.25 28.50
CA GLY A 109 -16.06 34.01 28.76
C GLY A 109 -17.24 33.71 27.82
N GLY A 110 -17.54 34.57 26.84
CA GLY A 110 -18.71 34.42 25.96
C GLY A 110 -18.34 34.38 24.47
N ALA A 111 -19.17 33.73 23.65
CA ALA A 111 -18.90 33.48 22.23
C ALA A 111 -18.53 34.76 21.43
N ALA A 112 -19.19 35.89 21.71
CA ALA A 112 -18.88 37.16 21.05
C ALA A 112 -17.51 37.75 21.45
N ALA A 113 -17.07 37.54 22.70
CA ALA A 113 -15.74 37.96 23.15
C ALA A 113 -14.66 37.10 22.52
N VAL A 114 -14.87 35.77 22.51
CA VAL A 114 -13.98 34.81 21.83
C VAL A 114 -13.85 35.14 20.35
N ALA A 115 -14.96 35.40 19.65
CA ALA A 115 -14.94 35.75 18.23
C ALA A 115 -14.14 37.05 17.96
N ARG A 116 -14.27 38.07 18.83
CA ARG A 116 -13.45 39.30 18.72
C ARG A 116 -11.98 39.02 18.98
N PHE A 117 -11.65 38.24 20.00
CA PHE A 117 -10.27 37.86 20.32
C PHE A 117 -9.61 37.11 19.15
N VAL A 118 -10.31 36.10 18.61
CA VAL A 118 -9.85 35.36 17.42
C VAL A 118 -9.66 36.30 16.24
N THR A 119 -10.65 37.14 15.92
CA THR A 119 -10.58 38.07 14.78
C THR A 119 -9.41 39.04 14.93
N THR A 120 -9.18 39.55 16.14
CA THR A 120 -8.15 40.57 16.40
C THR A 120 -6.74 39.99 16.40
N TYR A 121 -6.53 38.84 17.04
CA TYR A 121 -5.19 38.33 17.36
C TYR A 121 -4.82 37.01 16.68
N LEU A 122 -5.78 36.14 16.36
CA LEU A 122 -5.48 34.76 15.95
C LEU A 122 -5.84 34.45 14.49
N SER A 123 -6.74 35.23 13.88
CA SER A 123 -7.31 34.98 12.54
C SER A 123 -6.31 35.10 11.39
N ALA A 124 -5.20 35.78 11.63
CA ALA A 124 -4.10 35.91 10.69
C ALA A 124 -2.79 35.50 11.39
N PRO A 125 -2.43 34.20 11.41
CA PRO A 125 -1.16 33.74 11.98
C PRO A 125 0.03 34.39 11.28
N ILE A 126 1.14 34.53 12.00
CA ILE A 126 2.43 34.97 11.43
C ILE A 126 3.38 33.78 11.48
N ASP A 127 3.86 33.37 10.31
CA ASP A 127 4.72 32.20 10.17
C ASP A 127 6.19 32.50 10.49
N PHE A 128 7.03 31.47 10.47
CA PHE A 128 8.48 31.55 10.58
C PHE A 128 9.15 31.16 9.26
N ASN A 129 10.44 31.48 9.14
CA ASN A 129 11.22 30.93 8.04
C ASN A 129 11.60 29.49 8.38
N HIS A 130 11.18 28.55 7.55
CA HIS A 130 11.35 27.12 7.80
C HIS A 130 12.83 26.67 7.85
N ASP A 131 13.77 27.51 7.39
CA ASP A 131 15.21 27.25 7.49
C ASP A 131 15.69 27.00 8.93
N ILE A 132 14.97 27.49 9.94
CA ILE A 132 15.29 27.20 11.34
C ILE A 132 15.15 25.72 11.67
N LEU A 133 14.31 24.97 10.95
CA LEU A 133 14.12 23.52 11.15
C LEU A 133 15.18 22.68 10.42
N ASP A 134 16.07 23.31 9.65
CA ASP A 134 17.24 22.67 9.04
C ASP A 134 18.51 22.87 9.89
N LEU A 135 18.41 23.60 11.00
CA LEU A 135 19.55 23.88 11.87
C LEU A 135 19.92 22.66 12.72
N LEU A 136 21.20 22.33 12.72
CA LEU A 136 21.78 21.38 13.64
C LEU A 136 21.72 21.90 15.08
N PRO A 137 21.66 21.01 16.09
CA PRO A 137 21.77 21.43 17.47
C PRO A 137 23.13 22.11 17.75
N PRO A 138 23.18 23.10 18.66
CA PRO A 138 24.40 23.76 19.07
C PRO A 138 25.46 22.76 19.53
N PRO A 139 26.75 23.06 19.33
CA PRO A 139 27.83 22.17 19.78
C PRO A 139 27.68 21.78 21.25
N GLY A 140 27.62 20.47 21.51
CA GLY A 140 27.49 19.92 22.87
C GLY A 140 26.07 19.81 23.42
N GLU A 141 25.04 20.21 22.67
CA GLU A 141 23.65 19.95 23.05
C GLU A 141 23.29 18.47 22.82
N THR A 142 22.89 17.78 23.89
CA THR A 142 22.62 16.33 23.87
C THR A 142 21.16 15.97 24.17
N VAL A 143 20.35 16.94 24.59
CA VAL A 143 18.93 16.74 24.94
C VAL A 143 18.04 17.27 23.82
N ALA A 144 18.15 18.56 23.51
CA ALA A 144 17.34 19.24 22.49
C ALA A 144 17.91 19.08 21.08
N THR A 145 18.02 17.82 20.64
CA THR A 145 18.71 17.45 19.39
C THR A 145 17.80 17.49 18.16
N VAL A 146 16.48 17.41 18.33
CA VAL A 146 15.52 17.47 17.22
C VAL A 146 15.26 18.94 16.83
N PRO A 147 15.26 19.29 15.54
CA PRO A 147 15.10 20.67 15.07
C PRO A 147 13.83 21.40 15.52
N VAL A 148 12.79 20.70 15.97
CA VAL A 148 11.59 21.34 16.54
C VAL A 148 11.90 22.26 17.74
N ALA A 149 13.03 22.05 18.43
CA ALA A 149 13.56 22.98 19.44
C ALA A 149 13.71 24.42 18.93
N ARG A 150 13.99 24.59 17.63
CA ARG A 150 14.26 25.87 16.98
C ARG A 150 13.03 26.76 16.87
N LEU A 151 11.83 26.21 17.08
CA LEU A 151 10.61 26.99 17.23
C LEU A 151 10.62 27.83 18.52
N ILE A 152 11.28 27.34 19.57
CA ILE A 152 11.45 28.07 20.83
C ILE A 152 12.70 28.95 20.75
N ASP A 153 13.84 28.35 20.39
CA ASP A 153 15.14 29.02 20.33
C ASP A 153 15.97 28.47 19.17
N ALA A 154 16.15 29.30 18.14
CA ALA A 154 16.91 28.96 16.94
C ALA A 154 18.43 29.11 17.11
N ASP A 155 18.90 29.69 18.24
CA ASP A 155 20.31 30.04 18.50
C ASP A 155 20.88 31.00 17.44
N ARG A 156 20.07 31.99 17.02
CA ARG A 156 20.41 33.01 16.01
C ARG A 156 20.64 34.39 16.63
N TYR A 157 19.99 34.71 17.74
CA TYR A 157 20.09 35.95 18.49
C TYR A 157 21.07 35.81 19.66
N ASP A 158 22.19 36.53 19.58
CA ASP A 158 23.28 36.48 20.57
C ASP A 158 23.30 37.68 21.54
N GLY A 159 22.28 38.54 21.47
CA GLY A 159 22.20 39.79 22.22
C GLY A 159 22.78 41.01 21.51
N SER A 160 23.68 40.82 20.54
CA SER A 160 24.31 41.91 19.77
C SER A 160 23.63 42.17 18.43
N ASN A 161 22.79 41.24 17.97
CA ASN A 161 22.24 41.22 16.62
C ASN A 161 20.69 41.20 16.57
N PRO A 162 19.96 42.08 17.29
CA PRO A 162 18.50 41.99 17.41
C PRO A 162 17.75 41.98 16.07
N ALA A 163 18.35 42.54 15.01
CA ALA A 163 17.82 42.53 13.65
C ALA A 163 17.42 41.15 13.11
N VAL A 164 18.02 40.05 13.59
CA VAL A 164 17.66 38.68 13.16
C VAL A 164 16.24 38.27 13.58
N THR A 165 15.68 38.96 14.57
CA THR A 165 14.35 38.69 15.12
C THR A 165 13.23 39.49 14.43
N VAL A 166 13.57 40.26 13.39
CA VAL A 166 12.66 41.19 12.72
C VAL A 166 12.70 41.01 11.21
N GLY A 167 11.53 40.82 10.60
CA GLY A 167 11.39 40.66 9.15
C GLY A 167 11.21 42.01 8.43
N ALA A 168 11.14 41.95 7.10
CA ALA A 168 10.95 43.13 6.24
C ALA A 168 9.67 43.93 6.58
N THR A 169 8.67 43.27 7.18
CA THR A 169 7.49 43.90 7.77
C THR A 169 7.23 43.29 9.16
N PRO A 170 6.44 43.95 10.03
CA PRO A 170 6.14 43.40 11.36
C PRO A 170 5.40 42.06 11.34
N ARG A 171 4.85 41.68 10.19
CA ARG A 171 4.14 40.43 9.94
C ARG A 171 4.91 39.45 9.05
N ALA A 172 6.12 39.81 8.60
CA ALA A 172 6.96 38.91 7.82
C ALA A 172 7.50 37.78 8.71
N ALA A 173 7.68 36.63 8.09
CA ALA A 173 8.39 35.50 8.68
C ALA A 173 9.84 35.87 8.99
N VAL A 174 10.40 35.23 10.02
CA VAL A 174 11.75 35.46 10.53
C VAL A 174 12.46 34.15 10.81
N SER A 175 13.78 34.14 10.70
CA SER A 175 14.65 33.00 11.01
C SER A 175 15.12 33.06 12.47
N ALA A 176 14.19 33.07 13.42
CA ALA A 176 14.44 33.08 14.86
C ALA A 176 13.34 32.30 15.59
N GLY A 177 13.64 31.74 16.76
CA GLY A 177 12.67 31.13 17.66
C GLY A 177 11.82 32.18 18.38
N LEU A 178 10.67 31.75 18.92
CA LEU A 178 9.75 32.66 19.63
C LEU A 178 10.40 33.34 20.84
N ALA A 179 11.22 32.63 21.60
CA ALA A 179 11.88 33.18 22.78
C ALA A 179 12.87 34.30 22.39
N GLU A 180 13.58 34.14 21.27
CA GLU A 180 14.50 35.16 20.75
C GLU A 180 13.73 36.42 20.33
N ILE A 181 12.59 36.24 19.64
CA ILE A 181 11.72 37.36 19.25
C ILE A 181 11.17 38.07 20.49
N ALA A 182 10.60 37.33 21.44
CA ALA A 182 10.05 37.89 22.67
C ALA A 182 11.13 38.65 23.47
N ASN A 183 12.30 38.00 23.65
CA ASN A 183 13.42 38.55 24.40
C ASN A 183 13.97 39.83 23.75
N ALA A 184 14.30 39.81 22.45
CA ALA A 184 14.87 40.97 21.78
C ALA A 184 13.87 42.13 21.63
N ASN A 185 12.57 41.84 21.55
CA ASN A 185 11.56 42.79 21.09
C ASN A 185 10.58 43.32 22.13
N PHE A 186 10.58 42.84 23.37
CA PHE A 186 9.63 43.33 24.38
C PHE A 186 10.24 43.37 25.78
N PHE A 187 9.70 44.23 26.63
CA PHE A 187 10.02 44.24 28.06
C PHE A 187 9.03 43.34 28.81
N SER A 188 9.44 42.89 29.99
CA SER A 188 8.55 42.27 31.00
C SER A 188 8.50 43.14 32.26
N GLU A 189 7.59 42.85 33.20
CA GLU A 189 7.37 43.69 34.41
C GLU A 189 8.67 44.00 35.18
N ASP A 190 9.54 43.01 35.42
CA ASP A 190 10.78 43.19 36.20
C ASP A 190 12.04 43.41 35.33
N THR A 191 11.88 43.56 34.02
CA THR A 191 13.03 43.69 33.08
C THR A 191 13.02 44.98 32.28
N LEU A 192 12.34 46.02 32.80
CA LEU A 192 12.17 47.34 32.18
C LEU A 192 13.43 48.22 32.14
N GLY A 193 14.53 47.77 32.76
CA GLY A 193 15.86 48.38 32.72
C GLY A 193 16.83 47.61 31.81
N ASP A 194 18.13 47.86 31.96
CA ASP A 194 19.17 47.36 31.05
C ASP A 194 19.74 45.98 31.45
N ARG A 195 18.92 45.12 32.06
CA ARG A 195 19.31 43.73 32.43
C ARG A 195 19.52 42.84 31.20
N TYR A 196 18.85 43.15 30.10
CA TYR A 196 18.95 42.42 28.83
C TYR A 196 19.57 43.33 27.76
N PRO A 197 20.32 42.77 26.79
CA PRO A 197 20.97 43.55 25.74
C PRO A 197 20.01 44.32 24.83
N SER A 198 18.77 43.83 24.67
CA SER A 198 17.73 44.48 23.90
C SER A 198 16.33 44.10 24.42
N PRO A 199 15.33 44.98 24.31
CA PRO A 199 15.50 46.44 24.28
C PRO A 199 16.22 46.98 25.53
N THR A 200 16.83 48.15 25.39
CA THR A 200 17.36 48.94 26.52
C THR A 200 16.53 50.21 26.72
N ALA A 201 16.54 50.75 27.95
CA ALA A 201 15.82 51.97 28.29
C ALA A 201 16.42 53.21 27.58
N ALA A 202 17.72 53.19 27.31
CA ALA A 202 18.48 54.32 26.79
C ALA A 202 18.05 54.77 25.37
N ASN A 203 17.44 53.89 24.59
CA ASN A 203 17.13 54.12 23.17
C ASN A 203 15.64 54.29 22.89
N LEU A 204 14.82 54.52 23.91
CA LEU A 204 13.38 54.72 23.75
C LEU A 204 13.05 56.19 23.45
N ILE A 205 12.06 56.40 22.60
CA ILE A 205 11.50 57.72 22.29
C ILE A 205 10.14 57.89 22.95
N GLU A 206 9.89 59.05 23.55
CA GLU A 206 8.58 59.39 24.09
C GLU A 206 7.55 59.50 22.95
N VAL A 207 6.36 58.95 23.16
CA VAL A 207 5.26 58.99 22.20
C VAL A 207 4.01 59.60 22.81
N SER A 208 3.34 60.43 22.02
CA SER A 208 2.10 61.09 22.42
C SER A 208 0.92 60.13 22.22
N LEU A 209 0.57 59.39 23.27
CA LEU A 209 -0.62 58.56 23.34
C LEU A 209 -1.55 59.03 24.47
N PRO A 210 -2.88 58.88 24.34
CA PRO A 210 -3.81 59.18 25.42
C PRO A 210 -3.45 58.36 26.67
N THR A 211 -3.08 59.03 27.75
CA THR A 211 -2.80 58.38 29.03
C THR A 211 -4.12 58.21 29.78
N PRO A 212 -4.50 56.98 30.21
CA PRO A 212 -5.66 56.80 31.08
C PRO A 212 -5.49 57.64 32.35
N PHE A 213 -6.57 58.29 32.81
CA PHE A 213 -6.52 59.16 33.98
C PHE A 213 -5.92 58.43 35.19
N GLY A 214 -4.83 58.97 35.76
CA GLY A 214 -4.36 58.65 37.10
C GLY A 214 -3.06 57.85 37.23
N ARG A 215 -2.85 56.77 36.45
CA ARG A 215 -1.76 55.80 36.69
C ARG A 215 -0.59 55.89 35.71
N VAL A 216 -0.81 56.27 34.45
CA VAL A 216 0.22 56.40 33.41
C VAL A 216 0.49 57.88 33.13
N ARG A 217 1.77 58.28 33.05
CA ARG A 217 2.21 59.64 32.72
C ARG A 217 2.69 59.79 31.28
N ARG A 218 3.43 58.81 30.78
CA ARG A 218 4.08 58.86 29.47
C ARG A 218 4.19 57.46 28.90
N TYR A 219 4.25 57.40 27.58
CA TYR A 219 4.52 56.19 26.83
C TYR A 219 5.80 56.33 26.04
N PHE A 220 6.48 55.20 25.87
CA PHE A 220 7.74 55.11 25.16
C PHE A 220 7.65 54.05 24.07
N SER A 221 8.18 54.39 22.90
CA SER A 221 8.28 53.51 21.75
C SER A 221 9.73 53.32 21.32
N ARG A 222 9.93 52.36 20.43
CA ARG A 222 11.22 52.17 19.77
C ARG A 222 11.31 53.08 18.55
N PRO A 223 12.44 53.73 18.30
CA PRO A 223 12.69 54.35 17.02
C PRO A 223 12.81 53.27 15.93
N ALA A 224 12.33 53.59 14.72
CA ALA A 224 12.42 52.68 13.58
C ALA A 224 13.90 52.42 13.20
N GLY A 225 14.20 51.21 12.71
CA GLY A 225 15.51 50.88 12.14
C GLY A 225 16.56 50.31 13.09
N LEU A 226 16.23 50.03 14.36
CA LEU A 226 17.16 49.39 15.31
C LEU A 226 17.17 47.85 15.25
N GLY A 227 16.57 47.25 14.19
CA GLY A 227 16.39 45.80 14.13
C GLY A 227 15.42 45.28 15.19
N LEU A 228 14.43 46.10 15.58
CA LEU A 228 13.41 45.78 16.59
C LEU A 228 12.01 45.89 15.98
N LEU A 229 11.08 45.05 16.44
CA LEU A 229 9.68 45.12 16.03
C LEU A 229 9.12 46.51 16.40
N PRO A 230 8.48 47.20 15.45
CA PRO A 230 7.85 48.48 15.74
C PRO A 230 6.62 48.23 16.60
N ALA A 231 6.70 48.60 17.87
CA ALA A 231 5.60 48.53 18.82
C ALA A 231 5.46 49.90 19.50
N ASN A 232 4.22 50.36 19.61
CA ASN A 232 3.89 51.69 20.12
C ASN A 232 2.63 51.63 21.00
N PRO A 233 2.77 51.59 22.34
CA PRO A 233 3.99 51.70 23.14
C PRO A 233 4.66 50.35 23.48
N VAL A 234 5.94 50.38 23.89
CA VAL A 234 6.67 49.20 24.44
C VAL A 234 6.96 49.30 25.92
N ARG A 235 6.83 50.49 26.50
CA ARG A 235 7.02 50.76 27.93
C ARG A 235 6.22 52.00 28.30
N ALA A 236 5.77 52.06 29.55
CA ALA A 236 5.11 53.21 30.13
C ALA A 236 5.91 53.75 31.33
N GLU A 237 5.61 54.99 31.69
CA GLU A 237 6.02 55.60 32.95
C GLU A 237 4.78 55.76 33.84
N CYS A 238 4.76 55.06 34.96
CA CYS A 238 3.63 55.04 35.89
C CYS A 238 3.88 55.87 37.15
N VAL A 239 2.80 56.17 37.88
CA VAL A 239 2.83 56.74 39.22
C VAL A 239 2.04 55.89 40.21
N THR A 240 2.42 55.94 41.48
CA THR A 240 1.74 55.20 42.55
C THR A 240 0.36 55.80 42.86
N GLU A 241 -0.66 54.96 42.99
CA GLU A 241 -2.07 55.35 43.23
C GLU A 241 -2.37 55.99 44.60
N LYS A 242 -1.37 56.30 45.45
CA LYS A 242 -1.60 57.07 46.70
C LYS A 242 -1.93 58.54 46.39
N TRP A 243 -3.12 58.74 45.84
CA TRP A 243 -3.71 59.99 45.35
C TRP A 243 -4.06 60.99 46.47
N LEU A 244 -4.08 60.57 47.73
CA LEU A 244 -4.52 61.43 48.83
C LEU A 244 -3.45 62.41 49.37
N LEU A 245 -2.16 62.22 49.05
CA LEU A 245 -1.05 63.11 49.45
C LEU A 245 -0.47 63.93 48.27
N ALA A 246 -1.03 63.78 47.07
CA ALA A 246 -0.53 64.36 45.83
C ALA A 246 -0.61 65.91 45.73
N ILE A 247 -1.21 66.58 46.73
CA ILE A 247 -1.19 68.04 46.86
C ILE A 247 0.16 68.55 47.40
N LEU A 248 0.97 67.69 48.04
CA LEU A 248 2.23 68.11 48.70
C LEU A 248 3.50 67.45 48.15
N VAL A 249 3.42 66.24 47.57
CA VAL A 249 4.58 65.55 46.99
C VAL A 249 4.16 64.89 45.67
N ARG A 250 4.74 65.32 44.55
CA ARG A 250 4.56 64.61 43.27
C ARG A 250 5.28 63.26 43.39
N PRO A 251 4.58 62.11 43.36
CA PRO A 251 5.25 60.81 43.43
C PRO A 251 6.22 60.68 42.24
N SER A 252 7.41 60.11 42.52
CA SER A 252 8.39 59.85 41.47
C SER A 252 7.81 58.87 40.48
N PRO A 253 7.90 59.15 39.17
CA PRO A 253 7.56 58.15 38.17
C PRO A 253 8.45 56.91 38.30
N TYR A 254 7.93 55.75 37.91
CA TYR A 254 8.68 54.50 37.78
C TYR A 254 8.32 53.80 36.45
N PRO A 255 9.25 53.03 35.85
CA PRO A 255 8.95 52.26 34.66
C PRO A 255 7.88 51.21 34.92
N CYS A 256 6.95 51.04 33.99
CA CYS A 256 5.92 50.01 34.08
C CYS A 256 5.53 49.49 32.68
N VAL A 257 4.72 48.45 32.70
CA VAL A 257 3.92 47.95 31.57
C VAL A 257 2.45 48.04 31.96
N ASP A 258 1.59 48.29 30.98
CA ASP A 258 0.16 48.45 31.16
C ASP A 258 -0.60 47.77 30.01
N GLY A 259 -1.94 47.89 30.00
CA GLY A 259 -2.76 47.28 28.96
C GLY A 259 -2.49 47.80 27.55
N ALA A 260 -2.03 49.04 27.38
CA ALA A 260 -1.65 49.56 26.06
C ALA A 260 -0.36 48.91 25.57
N VAL A 261 0.64 48.73 26.44
CA VAL A 261 1.87 47.99 26.13
C VAL A 261 1.55 46.54 25.77
N TRP A 262 0.74 45.85 26.58
CA TRP A 262 0.37 44.45 26.31
C TRP A 262 -0.47 44.25 25.06
N GLY A 263 -1.33 45.22 24.70
CA GLY A 263 -2.02 45.22 23.41
C GLY A 263 -1.06 45.20 22.23
N GLN A 264 0.06 45.93 22.32
CA GLN A 264 1.09 45.90 21.29
C GLN A 264 1.84 44.57 21.26
N VAL A 265 2.27 44.05 22.42
CA VAL A 265 2.91 42.73 22.51
C VAL A 265 2.02 41.66 21.88
N ALA A 266 0.73 41.63 22.25
CA ALA A 266 -0.24 40.67 21.76
C ALA A 266 -0.45 40.73 20.25
N THR A 267 -0.43 41.93 19.66
CA THR A 267 -0.57 42.13 18.21
C THR A 267 0.59 41.49 17.41
N HIS A 268 1.77 41.34 18.03
CA HIS A 268 2.93 40.70 17.40
C HIS A 268 3.12 39.25 17.79
N MET A 269 2.90 38.92 19.07
CA MET A 269 3.28 37.62 19.63
C MET A 269 2.17 36.58 19.54
N LEU A 270 0.89 36.93 19.73
CA LEU A 270 -0.20 35.94 19.61
C LEU A 270 -0.33 35.35 18.19
N PRO A 271 -0.29 36.14 17.10
CA PRO A 271 -0.28 35.56 15.76
C PRO A 271 0.92 34.64 15.48
N ARG A 272 2.09 34.97 16.04
CA ARG A 272 3.31 34.14 15.92
C ARG A 272 3.18 32.87 16.76
N ALA A 273 2.64 32.95 17.97
CA ALA A 273 2.36 31.79 18.79
C ALA A 273 1.49 30.77 18.04
N VAL A 274 0.46 31.23 17.33
CA VAL A 274 -0.37 30.36 16.47
C VAL A 274 0.44 29.78 15.30
N GLY A 275 1.23 30.60 14.60
CA GLY A 275 2.04 30.15 13.47
C GLY A 275 3.08 29.09 13.85
N TYR A 276 3.82 29.32 14.93
CA TYR A 276 4.86 28.40 15.40
C TYR A 276 4.27 27.15 16.04
N ALA A 277 3.15 27.24 16.77
CA ALA A 277 2.46 26.07 17.30
C ALA A 277 1.91 25.18 16.17
N ARG A 278 1.38 25.80 15.10
CA ARG A 278 1.05 25.09 13.86
C ARG A 278 2.29 24.43 13.25
N GLY A 279 3.42 25.15 13.18
CA GLY A 279 4.68 24.61 12.68
C GLY A 279 5.15 23.35 13.42
N ALA A 280 4.91 23.26 14.73
CA ALA A 280 5.19 22.05 15.51
C ALA A 280 4.35 20.84 15.03
N LEU A 281 3.06 21.05 14.73
CA LEU A 281 2.19 20.02 14.18
C LEU A 281 2.58 19.64 12.74
N ASP A 282 2.80 20.64 11.89
CA ASP A 282 3.20 20.46 10.50
C ASP A 282 4.53 19.67 10.45
N TYR A 283 5.50 20.00 11.32
CA TYR A 283 6.74 19.24 11.45
C TYR A 283 6.52 17.82 11.99
N PHE A 284 5.65 17.63 12.99
CA PHE A 284 5.36 16.29 13.52
C PHE A 284 4.81 15.36 12.43
N PHE A 285 3.82 15.81 11.65
CA PHE A 285 3.16 15.00 10.63
C PHE A 285 3.75 15.13 9.22
N ARG A 286 4.92 15.75 9.05
CA ARG A 286 5.52 16.04 7.73
C ARG A 286 5.88 14.81 6.89
N GLY A 287 6.08 13.66 7.53
CA GLY A 287 6.44 12.43 6.82
C GLY A 287 5.32 11.99 5.90
N SER A 288 5.60 11.90 4.60
CA SER A 288 4.59 11.61 3.58
C SER A 288 5.08 10.50 2.65
N MET A 289 4.23 9.50 2.43
CA MET A 289 4.49 8.37 1.55
C MET A 289 3.19 7.87 0.93
N ALA A 290 3.29 7.22 -0.23
CA ALA A 290 2.15 6.66 -0.95
C ALA A 290 2.42 5.23 -1.39
N VAL A 291 1.38 4.39 -1.38
CA VAL A 291 1.37 3.13 -2.14
C VAL A 291 0.86 3.47 -3.53
N THR A 292 1.73 3.43 -4.54
CA THR A 292 1.42 3.92 -5.90
C THR A 292 0.94 2.81 -6.85
N ARG A 293 1.33 1.56 -6.59
CA ARG A 293 0.98 0.39 -7.40
C ARG A 293 0.77 -0.82 -6.50
N ILE A 294 -0.24 -1.63 -6.83
CA ILE A 294 -0.52 -2.91 -6.19
C ILE A 294 -0.73 -3.95 -7.28
N GLU A 295 0.09 -4.98 -7.29
CA GLU A 295 0.02 -6.07 -8.26
C GLU A 295 -0.16 -7.41 -7.57
N TRP A 296 -1.13 -8.18 -8.04
CA TRP A 296 -1.31 -9.53 -7.57
C TRP A 296 -0.31 -10.45 -8.24
N THR A 297 0.48 -11.13 -7.43
CA THR A 297 1.32 -12.25 -7.87
C THR A 297 0.68 -13.57 -7.43
N ARG A 298 1.35 -14.67 -7.76
CA ARG A 298 0.82 -16.04 -7.57
C ARG A 298 0.67 -16.46 -6.11
N SER A 299 1.41 -15.83 -5.19
CA SER A 299 1.45 -16.19 -3.78
C SER A 299 1.52 -14.98 -2.84
N ALA A 300 1.48 -13.77 -3.40
CA ALA A 300 1.77 -12.54 -2.70
C ALA A 300 1.17 -11.34 -3.43
N VAL A 301 1.14 -10.21 -2.74
CA VAL A 301 0.81 -8.91 -3.31
C VAL A 301 2.10 -8.11 -3.38
N GLU A 302 2.49 -7.69 -4.57
CA GLU A 302 3.57 -6.74 -4.74
C GLU A 302 3.02 -5.32 -4.57
N ILE A 303 3.72 -4.51 -3.79
CA ILE A 303 3.39 -3.10 -3.63
C ILE A 303 4.57 -2.24 -4.03
N THR A 304 4.27 -1.06 -4.56
CA THR A 304 5.25 0.01 -4.76
C THR A 304 4.98 1.12 -3.75
N VAL A 305 5.97 1.41 -2.91
CA VAL A 305 5.95 2.51 -1.94
C VAL A 305 6.80 3.66 -2.46
N LYS A 306 6.24 4.87 -2.45
CA LYS A 306 6.90 6.10 -2.86
C LYS A 306 7.05 7.04 -1.69
N ASN A 307 8.24 7.61 -1.50
CA ASN A 307 8.42 8.78 -0.64
C ASN A 307 7.87 10.02 -1.37
N THR A 308 6.78 10.60 -0.85
CA THR A 308 6.15 11.80 -1.42
C THR A 308 6.51 13.07 -0.66
N GLY A 309 7.23 12.93 0.46
CA GLY A 309 7.71 14.04 1.27
C GLY A 309 9.02 14.65 0.74
N PRO A 310 9.41 15.81 1.27
CA PRO A 310 10.66 16.49 0.92
C PRO A 310 11.89 15.90 1.63
N ASP A 311 11.69 15.14 2.71
CA ASP A 311 12.77 14.57 3.53
C ASP A 311 13.15 13.16 3.09
N VAL A 312 14.43 12.82 3.22
CA VAL A 312 14.89 11.43 3.10
C VAL A 312 14.29 10.59 4.23
N MET A 313 13.69 9.45 3.87
CA MET A 313 13.22 8.44 4.80
C MET A 313 14.23 7.30 4.90
N GLU A 314 14.75 7.03 6.09
CA GLU A 314 15.64 5.88 6.33
C GLU A 314 15.19 5.12 7.58
N GLY A 315 14.66 3.91 7.40
CA GLY A 315 14.01 3.21 8.51
C GLY A 315 13.30 1.94 8.11
N VAL A 316 12.40 1.50 8.98
CA VAL A 316 11.60 0.28 8.78
C VAL A 316 10.20 0.68 8.35
N PHE A 317 9.66 -0.05 7.37
CA PHE A 317 8.27 0.10 6.94
C PHE A 317 7.50 -1.17 7.27
N GLU A 318 6.40 -1.03 7.99
CA GLU A 318 5.53 -2.12 8.43
C GLU A 318 4.14 -1.98 7.84
N ILE A 319 3.48 -3.09 7.59
CA ILE A 319 2.11 -3.10 7.08
C ILE A 319 1.22 -3.83 8.05
N HIS A 320 0.11 -3.19 8.43
CA HIS A 320 -0.84 -3.69 9.41
C HIS A 320 -2.25 -3.77 8.81
N ALA A 321 -2.97 -4.88 8.99
CA ALA A 321 -4.39 -4.98 8.63
C ALA A 321 -5.27 -4.29 9.68
N ARG A 322 -6.42 -3.73 9.27
CA ARG A 322 -7.38 -3.08 10.19
C ARG A 322 -8.52 -3.95 10.72
N ARG A 323 -8.82 -5.14 10.15
CA ARG A 323 -10.03 -5.90 10.52
C ARG A 323 -9.81 -7.41 10.56
N HIS A 324 -10.48 -8.06 11.51
CA HIS A 324 -10.70 -9.51 11.54
C HIS A 324 -12.08 -9.83 10.90
N PRO A 325 -12.20 -10.79 9.96
CA PRO A 325 -13.43 -11.01 9.18
C PRO A 325 -14.68 -11.37 9.99
N SER A 326 -14.52 -11.87 11.22
CA SER A 326 -15.62 -12.43 12.02
C SER A 326 -16.04 -11.61 13.25
N THR A 327 -15.45 -10.43 13.51
CA THR A 327 -15.81 -9.62 14.68
C THR A 327 -16.02 -8.13 14.33
N PRO A 328 -16.91 -7.40 15.02
CA PRO A 328 -17.10 -5.96 14.83
C PRO A 328 -15.92 -5.09 15.33
N GLN A 329 -14.95 -5.67 16.04
CA GLN A 329 -13.87 -4.94 16.69
C GLN A 329 -12.66 -4.80 15.76
N GLU A 330 -12.27 -3.56 15.48
CA GLU A 330 -11.11 -3.20 14.65
C GLU A 330 -9.79 -3.63 15.32
N ARG A 331 -9.20 -4.75 14.87
CA ARG A 331 -7.89 -5.25 15.34
C ARG A 331 -6.77 -4.85 14.38
N ARG A 332 -5.59 -4.53 14.93
CA ARG A 332 -4.35 -4.35 14.13
C ARG A 332 -3.52 -5.63 14.16
N VAL A 333 -3.22 -6.15 12.98
CA VAL A 333 -2.32 -7.31 12.85
C VAL A 333 -1.21 -6.95 11.89
N LYS A 334 0.04 -7.07 12.34
CA LYS A 334 1.22 -6.90 11.50
C LYS A 334 1.25 -8.00 10.44
N LEU A 335 1.21 -7.61 9.17
CA LEU A 335 1.21 -8.50 8.02
C LEU A 335 2.63 -8.74 7.51
N ALA A 336 3.40 -7.67 7.40
CA ALA A 336 4.73 -7.71 6.81
C ALA A 336 5.62 -6.55 7.24
N THR A 337 6.90 -6.68 6.93
CA THR A 337 7.91 -5.63 7.03
C THR A 337 8.65 -5.57 5.70
N ILE A 338 8.81 -4.36 5.15
CA ILE A 338 9.51 -4.13 3.87
C ILE A 338 11.02 -4.32 4.06
N GLY A 339 11.73 -4.76 3.02
CA GLY A 339 13.19 -4.89 3.01
C GLY A 339 13.70 -6.06 3.84
N ALA A 340 12.91 -7.13 3.97
CA ALA A 340 13.19 -8.28 4.83
C ALA A 340 13.43 -7.90 6.32
N GLY A 341 12.83 -6.80 6.78
CA GLY A 341 13.01 -6.28 8.14
C GLY A 341 14.26 -5.39 8.32
N GLY A 342 15.02 -5.15 7.25
CA GLY A 342 16.14 -4.21 7.24
C GLY A 342 15.71 -2.74 7.15
N SER A 343 16.66 -1.84 7.37
CA SER A 343 16.46 -0.41 7.12
C SER A 343 16.45 -0.15 5.61
N VAL A 344 15.40 0.50 5.14
CA VAL A 344 15.22 0.96 3.76
C VAL A 344 15.40 2.47 3.72
N ARG A 345 16.15 2.94 2.72
CA ARG A 345 16.38 4.36 2.46
C ARG A 345 15.67 4.80 1.17
N LEU A 346 14.81 5.81 1.27
CA LEU A 346 14.07 6.41 0.16
C LEU A 346 14.34 7.92 0.10
N GLU A 347 14.99 8.34 -0.98
CA GLU A 347 15.11 9.76 -1.35
C GLU A 347 13.74 10.35 -1.75
N PRO A 348 13.56 11.68 -1.69
CA PRO A 348 12.32 12.33 -2.13
C PRO A 348 11.93 11.92 -3.56
N GLY A 349 10.69 11.44 -3.72
CA GLY A 349 10.17 10.95 -5.00
C GLY A 349 10.60 9.54 -5.42
N GLN A 350 11.53 8.91 -4.69
CA GLN A 350 11.99 7.56 -4.98
C GLN A 350 10.91 6.52 -4.66
N GLU A 351 10.85 5.48 -5.49
CA GLU A 351 9.99 4.31 -5.30
C GLU A 351 10.80 3.10 -4.86
N TRP A 352 10.15 2.25 -4.06
CA TRP A 352 10.62 0.95 -3.65
C TRP A 352 9.54 -0.09 -3.89
N VAL A 353 9.91 -1.17 -4.56
CA VAL A 353 9.03 -2.29 -4.85
C VAL A 353 9.35 -3.40 -3.85
N ASP A 354 8.32 -3.91 -3.19
CA ASP A 354 8.47 -5.08 -2.33
C ASP A 354 7.29 -6.05 -2.46
N THR A 355 7.59 -7.32 -2.29
CA THR A 355 6.61 -8.40 -2.36
C THR A 355 6.16 -8.76 -0.95
N ILE A 356 4.87 -8.57 -0.67
CA ILE A 356 4.28 -8.90 0.62
C ILE A 356 3.41 -10.14 0.49
N VAL A 357 3.74 -11.15 1.28
CA VAL A 357 2.83 -12.27 1.48
C VAL A 357 1.75 -11.81 2.45
N ILE A 358 0.57 -11.46 1.94
CA ILE A 358 -0.59 -11.18 2.79
C ILE A 358 -1.16 -12.53 3.25
N PRO A 359 -1.21 -12.81 4.57
CA PRO A 359 -1.85 -14.00 5.09
C PRO A 359 -3.29 -14.12 4.57
N PRO A 360 -3.75 -15.33 4.18
CA PRO A 360 -5.07 -15.50 3.58
C PRO A 360 -6.26 -14.90 4.34
N ASP A 361 -6.16 -14.88 5.66
CA ASP A 361 -7.14 -14.35 6.61
C ASP A 361 -7.12 -12.81 6.75
N ALA A 362 -6.09 -12.12 6.22
CA ALA A 362 -5.90 -10.68 6.36
C ALA A 362 -6.31 -9.85 5.13
N ALA A 363 -6.51 -10.49 3.97
CA ALA A 363 -6.66 -9.82 2.67
C ALA A 363 -8.07 -9.28 2.32
N PRO A 364 -9.22 -9.95 2.61
CA PRO A 364 -10.41 -9.65 1.82
C PRO A 364 -11.31 -8.50 2.29
N THR A 365 -11.18 -7.95 3.51
CA THR A 365 -12.23 -7.05 4.06
C THR A 365 -11.75 -5.82 4.84
N ALA A 366 -10.45 -5.51 4.83
CA ALA A 366 -9.86 -4.45 5.65
C ALA A 366 -8.98 -3.51 4.82
N SER A 367 -9.04 -2.20 5.06
CA SER A 367 -7.90 -1.33 4.67
C SER A 367 -6.66 -1.72 5.46
N GLN A 368 -5.48 -1.43 4.91
CA GLN A 368 -4.16 -1.62 5.52
C GLN A 368 -3.57 -0.27 5.92
N VAL A 369 -2.65 -0.30 6.88
CA VAL A 369 -1.86 0.84 7.32
C VAL A 369 -0.39 0.54 7.05
N LEU A 370 0.23 1.32 6.17
CA LEU A 370 1.68 1.37 6.00
C LEU A 370 2.23 2.32 7.07
N VAL A 371 3.17 1.85 7.88
CA VAL A 371 3.79 2.61 8.99
C VAL A 371 5.29 2.66 8.78
N PHE A 372 5.85 3.85 8.70
CA PHE A 372 7.28 4.11 8.68
C PHE A 372 7.74 4.47 10.09
N LYS A 373 8.88 3.92 10.50
CA LYS A 373 9.61 4.31 11.71
C LYS A 373 11.11 4.38 11.43
N GLY A 374 11.73 5.53 11.68
CA GLY A 374 13.16 5.69 11.49
C GLY A 374 13.59 7.15 11.43
N ARG A 375 14.65 7.42 10.66
CA ARG A 375 15.19 8.75 10.46
C ARG A 375 14.46 9.46 9.33
N LEU A 376 13.93 10.67 9.60
CA LEU A 376 13.29 11.54 8.63
C LEU A 376 14.02 12.89 8.61
N GLY A 377 14.86 13.10 7.58
CA GLY A 377 15.77 14.24 7.55
C GLY A 377 16.75 14.20 8.75
N LEU A 378 16.73 15.24 9.58
CA LEU A 378 17.56 15.38 10.78
C LEU A 378 16.98 14.70 12.05
N GLU A 379 15.71 14.29 12.02
CA GLU A 379 15.05 13.70 13.18
C GLU A 379 15.21 12.17 13.21
N GLN A 380 15.66 11.64 14.35
CA GLN A 380 15.66 10.21 14.64
C GLN A 380 14.30 9.79 15.22
N ASP A 381 13.95 8.51 15.10
CA ASP A 381 12.71 7.93 15.65
C ASP A 381 11.41 8.61 15.15
N ALA A 382 11.44 9.26 13.98
CA ALA A 382 10.27 9.80 13.32
C ALA A 382 9.31 8.69 12.87
N VAL A 383 8.02 9.03 12.80
CA VAL A 383 6.95 8.10 12.44
C VAL A 383 6.04 8.75 11.41
N ALA A 384 5.69 8.00 10.37
CA ALA A 384 4.73 8.41 9.36
C ALA A 384 3.81 7.24 9.01
N ALA A 385 2.60 7.51 8.54
CA ALA A 385 1.69 6.46 8.14
C ALA A 385 0.84 6.84 6.94
N GLN A 386 0.46 5.82 6.17
CA GLN A 386 -0.46 5.93 5.04
C GLN A 386 -1.47 4.80 5.12
N VAL A 387 -2.76 5.14 5.04
CA VAL A 387 -3.82 4.13 4.87
C VAL A 387 -3.96 3.84 3.38
N PHE A 388 -4.07 2.55 3.04
CA PHE A 388 -4.34 2.09 1.68
C PHE A 388 -5.25 0.87 1.74
N THR A 389 -5.80 0.45 0.61
CA THR A 389 -6.58 -0.78 0.51
C THR A 389 -5.89 -1.66 -0.52
N VAL A 390 -5.80 -2.96 -0.24
CA VAL A 390 -5.43 -3.96 -1.23
C VAL A 390 -6.71 -4.37 -1.99
N PRO A 391 -6.90 -3.87 -3.22
CA PRO A 391 -8.05 -4.20 -4.03
C PRO A 391 -8.02 -5.67 -4.44
N TYR A 392 -9.15 -6.36 -4.30
CA TYR A 392 -9.34 -7.74 -4.74
C TYR A 392 -10.37 -7.77 -5.86
N VAL A 393 -9.97 -8.37 -6.99
CA VAL A 393 -10.85 -8.67 -8.12
C VAL A 393 -10.71 -10.15 -8.43
N GLU A 394 -11.76 -10.91 -8.21
CA GLU A 394 -11.82 -12.34 -8.48
C GLU A 394 -12.51 -12.60 -9.82
N VAL A 395 -11.89 -13.44 -10.66
CA VAL A 395 -12.45 -13.90 -11.93
C VAL A 395 -12.93 -15.33 -11.77
N ARG A 396 -14.23 -15.55 -11.59
CA ARG A 396 -14.81 -16.89 -11.44
C ARG A 396 -15.33 -17.44 -12.75
N GLN A 397 -14.65 -18.40 -13.36
CA GLN A 397 -15.25 -19.15 -14.48
C GLN A 397 -16.36 -20.09 -13.96
N THR A 398 -17.56 -19.99 -14.53
CA THR A 398 -18.75 -20.77 -14.12
C THR A 398 -19.08 -21.88 -15.11
N SER A 399 -18.75 -21.74 -16.39
CA SER A 399 -18.93 -22.80 -17.38
C SER A 399 -17.96 -22.67 -18.55
N TYR A 400 -17.68 -23.82 -19.17
CA TYR A 400 -17.01 -23.93 -20.46
C TYR A 400 -17.77 -24.95 -21.33
N GLU A 401 -18.25 -24.48 -22.48
CA GLU A 401 -18.92 -25.28 -23.51
C GLU A 401 -18.13 -25.16 -24.82
N ALA A 402 -17.94 -26.28 -25.50
CA ALA A 402 -17.22 -26.29 -26.77
C ALA A 402 -17.82 -27.26 -27.79
N GLY A 403 -17.88 -26.80 -29.04
CA GLY A 403 -18.16 -27.62 -30.20
C GLY A 403 -16.89 -28.25 -30.74
N VAL A 404 -16.98 -29.48 -31.23
CA VAL A 404 -15.87 -30.19 -31.87
C VAL A 404 -16.31 -30.72 -33.22
N THR A 405 -15.40 -30.75 -34.18
CA THR A 405 -15.61 -31.43 -35.47
C THR A 405 -14.58 -32.53 -35.63
N THR A 406 -14.91 -33.56 -36.41
CA THR A 406 -14.00 -34.68 -36.66
C THR A 406 -13.56 -34.67 -38.11
N THR A 407 -12.24 -34.72 -38.34
CA THR A 407 -11.66 -34.88 -39.68
C THR A 407 -10.75 -36.09 -39.70
N CYS A 408 -10.90 -36.97 -40.68
CA CYS A 408 -10.07 -38.17 -40.81
C CYS A 408 -9.34 -38.18 -42.16
N GLY A 409 -8.05 -38.53 -42.15
CA GLY A 409 -7.22 -38.65 -43.35
C GLY A 409 -6.42 -39.95 -43.36
N ALA A 410 -6.32 -40.58 -44.54
CA ALA A 410 -5.46 -41.73 -44.75
C ALA A 410 -4.06 -41.29 -45.22
N THR A 411 -3.01 -41.88 -44.64
CA THR A 411 -1.62 -41.71 -45.07
C THR A 411 -1.04 -43.08 -45.40
N LEU A 412 -0.56 -43.23 -46.64
CA LEU A 412 0.13 -44.43 -47.09
C LEU A 412 1.63 -44.12 -47.15
N SER A 413 2.44 -44.93 -46.48
CA SER A 413 3.89 -44.91 -46.67
C SER A 413 4.37 -46.29 -47.10
N SER A 414 4.71 -46.44 -48.37
CA SER A 414 5.57 -47.52 -48.82
C SER A 414 7.02 -47.02 -48.77
N VAL A 415 7.86 -47.70 -48.01
CA VAL A 415 9.28 -47.38 -47.96
C VAL A 415 9.97 -48.33 -48.94
N THR A 416 10.64 -47.78 -49.96
CA THR A 416 11.51 -48.58 -50.84
C THR A 416 12.64 -49.14 -49.98
N PRO A 417 12.79 -50.46 -49.82
CA PRO A 417 13.71 -51.01 -48.83
C PRO A 417 15.18 -50.74 -49.22
N PRO A 418 16.01 -50.20 -48.31
CA PRO A 418 17.46 -50.18 -48.49
C PRO A 418 18.06 -51.60 -48.41
N PRO A 419 19.33 -51.82 -48.78
CA PRO A 419 19.98 -53.12 -48.59
C PRO A 419 19.99 -53.51 -47.11
N TYR A 420 19.35 -54.63 -46.78
CA TYR A 420 19.13 -55.08 -45.41
C TYR A 420 20.44 -55.49 -44.72
N ARG A 421 20.64 -55.04 -43.48
CA ARG A 421 21.75 -55.47 -42.62
C ARG A 421 21.32 -56.59 -41.68
N PRO A 422 22.12 -57.65 -41.49
CA PRO A 422 21.80 -58.68 -40.52
C PRO A 422 21.68 -58.12 -39.10
N GLY A 423 20.65 -58.56 -38.36
CA GLY A 423 20.36 -58.13 -36.99
C GLY A 423 19.47 -56.89 -36.86
N GLU A 424 19.09 -56.23 -37.96
CA GLU A 424 18.27 -55.02 -37.95
C GLU A 424 16.78 -55.32 -38.26
N THR A 425 15.86 -54.68 -37.56
CA THR A 425 14.40 -54.72 -37.85
C THR A 425 13.99 -53.47 -38.62
N THR A 426 13.43 -53.63 -39.83
CA THR A 426 13.05 -52.52 -40.72
C THR A 426 11.56 -52.53 -41.05
N ARG A 427 10.91 -51.35 -41.09
CA ARG A 427 9.50 -51.19 -41.52
C ARG A 427 9.44 -51.19 -43.05
N THR A 428 8.61 -52.05 -43.64
CA THR A 428 8.51 -52.23 -45.11
C THR A 428 7.24 -51.62 -45.70
N ARG A 429 6.14 -51.61 -44.94
CA ARG A 429 4.86 -50.99 -45.35
C ARG A 429 4.12 -50.45 -44.13
N GLN A 430 3.43 -49.33 -44.29
CA GLN A 430 2.55 -48.79 -43.26
C GLN A 430 1.41 -47.98 -43.88
N ASP A 431 0.20 -48.29 -43.43
CA ASP A 431 -1.01 -47.57 -43.78
C ASP A 431 -1.63 -47.03 -42.47
N VAL A 432 -2.02 -45.76 -42.47
CA VAL A 432 -2.53 -45.07 -41.28
C VAL A 432 -3.80 -44.29 -41.62
N ILE A 433 -4.85 -44.44 -40.83
CA ILE A 433 -5.96 -43.47 -40.76
C ILE A 433 -5.77 -42.65 -39.49
N ARG A 434 -5.65 -41.34 -39.64
CA ARG A 434 -5.57 -40.38 -38.52
C ARG A 434 -6.82 -39.52 -38.52
N CYS A 435 -7.50 -39.47 -37.38
CA CYS A 435 -8.60 -38.55 -37.13
C CYS A 435 -8.18 -37.48 -36.12
N GLU A 436 -8.52 -36.23 -36.40
CA GLU A 436 -8.32 -35.08 -35.52
C GLU A 436 -9.68 -34.53 -35.07
N TRP A 437 -9.75 -34.09 -33.82
CA TRP A 437 -10.94 -33.49 -33.23
C TRP A 437 -10.68 -32.02 -32.88
N PRO A 438 -10.57 -31.12 -33.87
CA PRO A 438 -10.43 -29.70 -33.61
C PRO A 438 -11.67 -29.14 -32.91
N VAL A 439 -11.42 -28.26 -31.94
CA VAL A 439 -12.47 -27.49 -31.26
C VAL A 439 -12.87 -26.35 -32.18
N THR A 440 -14.15 -26.25 -32.49
CA THR A 440 -14.67 -25.30 -33.49
C THR A 440 -15.41 -24.12 -32.87
N THR A 441 -15.91 -24.25 -31.65
CA THR A 441 -16.53 -23.14 -30.93
C THR A 441 -16.13 -23.17 -29.46
N HIS A 442 -16.06 -21.98 -28.85
CA HIS A 442 -15.77 -21.79 -27.44
C HIS A 442 -16.83 -20.89 -26.84
N HIS A 443 -17.43 -21.34 -25.75
CA HIS A 443 -18.43 -20.59 -25.03
C HIS A 443 -18.15 -20.68 -23.53
N ILE A 444 -17.67 -19.57 -22.98
CA ILE A 444 -17.13 -19.49 -21.63
C ILE A 444 -17.94 -18.44 -20.88
N ARG A 445 -18.38 -18.77 -19.67
CA ARG A 445 -19.07 -17.82 -18.79
C ARG A 445 -18.36 -17.73 -17.47
N GLY A 446 -18.47 -16.56 -16.85
CA GLY A 446 -17.98 -16.34 -15.51
C GLY A 446 -18.54 -15.11 -14.84
N ALA A 447 -18.14 -14.93 -13.59
CA ALA A 447 -18.48 -13.81 -12.74
C ALA A 447 -17.21 -13.04 -12.33
N LEU A 448 -17.38 -11.75 -12.08
CA LEU A 448 -16.36 -10.88 -11.51
C LEU A 448 -16.84 -10.49 -10.10
N VAL A 449 -16.00 -10.74 -9.10
CA VAL A 449 -16.32 -10.44 -7.70
C VAL A 449 -15.25 -9.53 -7.15
N THR A 450 -15.63 -8.37 -6.64
CA THR A 450 -14.71 -7.45 -5.96
C THR A 450 -14.86 -7.59 -4.45
N ASN A 451 -13.79 -7.35 -3.68
CA ASN A 451 -13.98 -7.10 -2.26
C ASN A 451 -14.59 -5.71 -2.14
N SER A 452 -15.87 -5.63 -1.76
CA SER A 452 -16.58 -4.36 -1.66
C SER A 452 -16.62 -3.84 -0.21
N PRO A 453 -15.56 -3.29 0.39
CA PRO A 453 -15.78 -2.28 1.40
C PRO A 453 -16.24 -1.01 0.68
N LEU A 454 -17.33 -0.42 1.19
CA LEU A 454 -17.64 0.98 0.92
C LEU A 454 -16.43 1.80 1.35
N ASP A 455 -15.85 2.59 0.45
CA ASP A 455 -14.92 3.64 0.83
C ASP A 455 -15.69 4.64 1.72
N PRO A 456 -15.32 4.81 3.01
CA PRO A 456 -16.04 5.68 3.92
C PRO A 456 -15.88 7.17 3.58
N VAL A 457 -14.90 7.54 2.75
CA VAL A 457 -14.63 8.92 2.34
C VAL A 457 -15.39 9.25 1.06
N THR A 458 -15.38 8.35 0.07
CA THR A 458 -16.01 8.62 -1.24
C THR A 458 -17.40 8.02 -1.37
N GLY A 459 -17.80 7.11 -0.49
CA GLY A 459 -19.06 6.36 -0.59
C GLY A 459 -19.09 5.35 -1.73
N HIS A 460 -18.02 5.23 -2.52
CA HIS A 460 -17.92 4.31 -3.64
C HIS A 460 -17.39 2.94 -3.21
N VAL A 461 -17.85 1.89 -3.89
CA VAL A 461 -17.27 0.55 -3.78
C VAL A 461 -15.92 0.57 -4.50
N GLN A 462 -14.84 0.17 -3.82
CA GLN A 462 -13.53 -0.05 -4.43
C GLN A 462 -13.06 -1.47 -4.19
N PRO A 463 -12.32 -2.11 -5.11
CA PRO A 463 -11.82 -1.56 -6.39
C PRO A 463 -12.90 -1.31 -7.45
N VAL A 464 -12.64 -0.35 -8.32
CA VAL A 464 -13.42 -0.07 -9.54
C VAL A 464 -12.72 -0.70 -10.74
N ILE A 465 -13.41 -1.53 -11.51
CA ILE A 465 -12.83 -2.21 -12.68
C ILE A 465 -12.71 -1.22 -13.85
N ASP A 466 -11.50 -0.90 -14.31
CA ASP A 466 -11.31 0.10 -15.37
C ASP A 466 -11.37 -0.52 -16.77
N ARG A 467 -10.91 -1.78 -16.91
CA ARG A 467 -10.71 -2.43 -18.21
C ARG A 467 -10.78 -3.94 -18.08
N ILE A 468 -11.42 -4.60 -19.04
CA ILE A 468 -11.44 -6.06 -19.16
C ILE A 468 -11.05 -6.41 -20.60
N GLU A 469 -10.08 -7.29 -20.77
CA GLU A 469 -9.57 -7.71 -22.07
C GLU A 469 -9.43 -9.24 -22.12
N ALA A 470 -10.06 -9.87 -23.12
CA ALA A 470 -9.92 -11.30 -23.36
C ALA A 470 -9.01 -11.53 -24.59
N ARG A 471 -8.02 -12.42 -24.49
CA ARG A 471 -7.04 -12.66 -25.57
C ARG A 471 -6.61 -14.12 -25.67
N TRP A 472 -6.46 -14.57 -26.90
CA TRP A 472 -5.71 -15.76 -27.27
C TRP A 472 -4.23 -15.42 -27.46
N LEU A 473 -3.36 -15.99 -26.62
CA LEU A 473 -1.91 -15.70 -26.64
C LEU A 473 -1.13 -16.53 -27.67
N SER A 474 -1.69 -17.65 -28.16
CA SER A 474 -1.04 -18.56 -29.12
C SER A 474 -2.04 -19.24 -30.06
N GLY A 475 -1.53 -20.07 -30.97
CA GLY A 475 -2.31 -20.86 -31.92
C GLY A 475 -2.46 -20.19 -33.28
N ARG A 476 -3.17 -20.85 -34.21
CA ARG A 476 -3.35 -20.39 -35.61
C ARG A 476 -4.06 -19.02 -35.75
N ALA A 477 -4.66 -18.51 -34.67
CA ALA A 477 -5.46 -17.28 -34.69
C ALA A 477 -5.24 -16.37 -33.46
N ALA A 478 -4.05 -16.33 -32.84
CA ALA A 478 -3.79 -15.48 -31.67
C ALA A 478 -4.30 -14.03 -31.85
N GLY A 479 -4.87 -13.43 -30.80
CA GLY A 479 -5.54 -12.13 -30.90
C GLY A 479 -6.65 -11.93 -29.85
N PRO A 480 -7.37 -10.80 -29.90
CA PRO A 480 -8.50 -10.54 -29.01
C PRO A 480 -9.60 -11.59 -29.19
N ALA A 481 -10.21 -12.01 -28.08
CA ALA A 481 -11.37 -12.89 -28.08
C ALA A 481 -12.66 -12.05 -27.97
N PRO A 482 -13.76 -12.45 -28.62
CA PRO A 482 -15.06 -11.79 -28.45
C PRO A 482 -15.45 -11.80 -26.97
N LEU A 483 -15.86 -10.65 -26.45
CA LEU A 483 -16.17 -10.47 -25.04
C LEU A 483 -17.54 -9.85 -24.90
N VAL A 484 -18.32 -10.35 -23.96
CA VAL A 484 -19.63 -9.83 -23.56
C VAL A 484 -19.54 -9.55 -22.07
N ILE A 485 -19.85 -8.32 -21.67
CA ILE A 485 -19.83 -7.89 -20.26
C ILE A 485 -21.26 -7.56 -19.83
N ASP A 486 -21.75 -8.22 -18.79
CA ASP A 486 -23.12 -8.08 -18.30
C ASP A 486 -24.19 -8.13 -19.41
N GLY A 487 -24.02 -9.08 -20.33
CA GLY A 487 -24.90 -9.27 -21.49
C GLY A 487 -24.68 -8.30 -22.66
N THR A 488 -23.75 -7.35 -22.55
CA THR A 488 -23.44 -6.38 -23.60
C THR A 488 -22.16 -6.77 -24.36
N PRO A 489 -22.24 -7.06 -25.68
CA PRO A 489 -21.06 -7.35 -26.50
C PRO A 489 -20.11 -6.16 -26.60
N VAL A 490 -18.82 -6.42 -26.50
CA VAL A 490 -17.74 -5.43 -26.69
C VAL A 490 -16.71 -5.92 -27.72
N PRO A 491 -15.96 -5.02 -28.39
CA PRO A 491 -14.98 -5.38 -29.41
C PRO A 491 -13.67 -5.93 -28.79
N GLY A 492 -13.78 -6.98 -27.98
CA GLY A 492 -12.69 -7.72 -27.33
C GLY A 492 -12.05 -7.03 -26.11
N VAL A 493 -12.26 -5.72 -25.96
CA VAL A 493 -11.87 -4.95 -24.79
C VAL A 493 -13.07 -4.14 -24.31
N TRP A 494 -13.46 -4.37 -23.06
CA TRP A 494 -14.34 -3.47 -22.32
C TRP A 494 -13.50 -2.43 -21.59
N GLN A 495 -13.92 -1.17 -21.64
CA GLN A 495 -13.29 -0.09 -20.90
C GLN A 495 -14.39 0.78 -20.30
N ARG A 496 -14.24 1.13 -19.02
CA ARG A 496 -15.23 1.93 -18.29
C ARG A 496 -15.41 3.29 -18.93
N ILE A 497 -16.66 3.74 -19.04
CA ILE A 497 -17.02 5.10 -19.46
C ILE A 497 -17.90 5.74 -18.37
N GLY A 498 -17.44 6.84 -17.78
CA GLY A 498 -18.21 7.57 -16.77
C GLY A 498 -18.39 6.79 -15.45
N GLY A 499 -19.56 6.93 -14.82
CA GLY A 499 -19.89 6.37 -13.51
C GLY A 499 -20.72 5.09 -13.57
N GLU A 500 -20.54 4.27 -14.61
CA GLU A 500 -21.21 2.97 -14.74
C GLU A 500 -20.90 2.06 -13.54
N ALA A 501 -21.76 1.07 -13.28
CA ALA A 501 -21.52 0.09 -12.21
C ALA A 501 -20.32 -0.82 -12.54
N ASP A 502 -19.76 -1.50 -11.54
CA ASP A 502 -18.75 -2.54 -11.80
C ASP A 502 -19.36 -3.72 -12.56
N PRO A 503 -18.68 -4.20 -13.61
CA PRO A 503 -19.01 -5.46 -14.27
C PRO A 503 -19.14 -6.62 -13.29
N THR A 504 -20.22 -7.40 -13.39
CA THR A 504 -20.46 -8.56 -12.51
C THR A 504 -20.26 -9.90 -13.21
N SER A 505 -20.31 -9.92 -14.54
CA SER A 505 -20.25 -11.13 -15.35
C SER A 505 -19.53 -10.90 -16.68
N PHE A 506 -18.94 -11.98 -17.19
CA PHE A 506 -18.34 -12.02 -18.51
C PHE A 506 -18.77 -13.28 -19.27
N GLU A 507 -18.90 -13.15 -20.58
CA GLU A 507 -19.08 -14.26 -21.51
C GLU A 507 -18.13 -14.10 -22.71
N ILE A 508 -17.54 -15.20 -23.15
CA ILE A 508 -16.69 -15.27 -24.34
C ILE A 508 -17.32 -16.30 -25.26
N LEU A 509 -17.83 -15.82 -26.40
CA LEU A 509 -18.46 -16.65 -27.43
C LEU A 509 -17.62 -16.53 -28.70
N ASP A 510 -16.68 -17.45 -28.86
CA ASP A 510 -15.73 -17.47 -29.95
C ASP A 510 -16.09 -18.59 -30.94
N PRO A 511 -16.62 -18.26 -32.13
CA PRO A 511 -16.96 -19.24 -33.15
C PRO A 511 -15.75 -19.69 -33.99
N ALA A 512 -14.55 -19.15 -33.74
CA ALA A 512 -13.36 -19.54 -34.47
C ALA A 512 -12.80 -20.85 -33.92
N GLY A 513 -12.39 -21.75 -34.83
CA GLY A 513 -11.62 -22.92 -34.44
C GLY A 513 -10.25 -22.50 -33.90
N ARG A 514 -9.93 -22.91 -32.68
CA ARG A 514 -8.67 -22.60 -32.00
C ARG A 514 -7.88 -23.89 -31.77
N ASP A 515 -6.73 -24.00 -32.43
CA ASP A 515 -5.78 -25.11 -32.20
C ASP A 515 -4.55 -24.58 -31.43
N LYS A 516 -4.14 -25.28 -30.37
CA LYS A 516 -2.91 -24.97 -29.58
C LYS A 516 -2.91 -23.54 -29.02
N ALA A 517 -4.00 -23.15 -28.38
CA ALA A 517 -4.27 -21.77 -27.98
C ALA A 517 -4.48 -21.62 -26.46
N PHE A 518 -4.00 -20.52 -25.89
CA PHE A 518 -4.23 -20.13 -24.49
C PHE A 518 -5.12 -18.90 -24.43
N LEU A 519 -6.22 -18.96 -23.68
CA LEU A 519 -7.11 -17.83 -23.45
C LEU A 519 -6.84 -17.21 -22.08
N THR A 520 -6.62 -15.90 -22.07
CA THR A 520 -6.45 -15.10 -20.85
C THR A 520 -7.49 -13.99 -20.78
N LEU A 521 -7.95 -13.68 -19.56
CA LEU A 521 -8.74 -12.52 -19.22
C LEU A 521 -7.90 -11.60 -18.32
N LEU A 522 -7.59 -10.41 -18.81
CA LEU A 522 -6.91 -9.36 -18.07
C LEU A 522 -7.95 -8.37 -17.55
N VAL A 523 -8.00 -8.16 -16.24
CA VAL A 523 -8.87 -7.19 -15.58
C VAL A 523 -8.01 -6.14 -14.90
N SER A 524 -8.08 -4.89 -15.37
CA SER A 524 -7.42 -3.74 -14.73
C SER A 524 -8.41 -3.00 -13.83
N TYR A 525 -7.94 -2.45 -12.72
CA TYR A 525 -8.78 -1.75 -11.75
C TYR A 525 -8.05 -0.55 -11.11
N SER A 526 -8.84 0.33 -10.50
CA SER A 526 -8.37 1.46 -9.70
C SER A 526 -8.95 1.42 -8.28
N ALA A 527 -8.15 1.85 -7.31
CA ALA A 527 -8.54 2.00 -5.91
C ALA A 527 -7.89 3.29 -5.34
N GLY A 528 -8.61 4.41 -5.45
CA GLY A 528 -8.08 5.74 -5.14
C GLY A 528 -6.90 6.09 -6.04
N PRO A 529 -5.71 6.44 -5.50
CA PRO A 529 -4.52 6.71 -6.31
C PRO A 529 -3.86 5.44 -6.88
N THR A 530 -4.30 4.26 -6.44
CA THR A 530 -3.65 2.99 -6.77
C THR A 530 -4.25 2.40 -8.05
N ARG A 531 -3.40 1.80 -8.88
CA ARG A 531 -3.80 0.99 -10.03
C ARG A 531 -3.23 -0.42 -9.91
N GLY A 532 -3.94 -1.39 -10.46
CA GLY A 532 -3.50 -2.78 -10.53
C GLY A 532 -4.22 -3.57 -11.61
N SER A 533 -3.84 -4.83 -11.76
CA SER A 533 -4.48 -5.77 -12.67
C SER A 533 -4.44 -7.20 -12.17
N VAL A 534 -5.42 -7.99 -12.57
CA VAL A 534 -5.49 -9.44 -12.40
C VAL A 534 -5.49 -10.09 -13.79
N GLU A 535 -4.64 -11.09 -14.00
CA GLU A 535 -4.62 -11.91 -15.21
C GLU A 535 -5.09 -13.34 -14.87
N ALA A 536 -6.16 -13.77 -15.52
CA ALA A 536 -6.76 -15.09 -15.34
C ALA A 536 -6.62 -15.93 -16.62
N THR A 537 -6.07 -17.13 -16.56
CA THR A 537 -6.12 -18.06 -17.69
C THR A 537 -7.43 -18.85 -17.63
N LEU A 538 -8.23 -18.76 -18.68
CA LEU A 538 -9.57 -19.36 -18.74
C LEU A 538 -9.57 -20.74 -19.45
N ALA A 539 -8.74 -20.90 -20.48
CA ALA A 539 -8.67 -22.14 -21.27
C ALA A 539 -7.29 -22.37 -21.89
N THR A 540 -6.93 -23.64 -22.03
CA THR A 540 -5.74 -24.12 -22.75
C THR A 540 -6.18 -25.22 -23.71
N ILE A 541 -6.07 -25.01 -25.01
CA ILE A 541 -6.61 -25.95 -26.00
C ILE A 541 -5.48 -26.71 -26.67
N GLU A 542 -5.56 -28.04 -26.62
CA GLU A 542 -4.74 -28.95 -27.42
C GLU A 542 -5.65 -29.80 -28.33
N SER A 543 -5.13 -30.23 -29.48
CA SER A 543 -5.90 -31.02 -30.46
C SER A 543 -5.92 -32.49 -30.05
N GLY A 544 -7.10 -33.08 -29.88
CA GLY A 544 -7.26 -34.53 -29.72
C GLY A 544 -6.99 -35.27 -31.04
N VAL A 545 -6.29 -36.40 -30.98
CA VAL A 545 -5.93 -37.20 -32.16
C VAL A 545 -6.23 -38.67 -31.89
N SER A 546 -6.91 -39.33 -32.82
CA SER A 546 -7.02 -40.78 -32.87
C SER A 546 -6.39 -41.33 -34.14
N VAL A 547 -5.81 -42.52 -34.05
CA VAL A 547 -5.04 -43.14 -35.13
C VAL A 547 -5.41 -44.62 -35.19
N HIS A 548 -5.61 -45.15 -36.39
CA HIS A 548 -5.61 -46.58 -36.65
C HIS A 548 -4.53 -46.86 -37.68
N SER A 549 -3.65 -47.82 -37.43
CA SER A 549 -2.54 -48.11 -38.33
C SER A 549 -2.29 -49.60 -38.45
N LYS A 550 -1.90 -50.03 -39.66
CA LYS A 550 -1.31 -51.34 -39.91
C LYS A 550 0.12 -51.17 -40.41
N SER A 551 1.01 -52.08 -40.02
CA SER A 551 2.44 -52.03 -40.36
C SER A 551 2.99 -53.42 -40.61
N ARG A 552 3.85 -53.56 -41.63
CA ARG A 552 4.62 -54.77 -41.91
C ARG A 552 6.11 -54.52 -41.69
N TRP A 553 6.74 -55.36 -40.90
CA TRP A 553 8.15 -55.29 -40.54
C TRP A 553 8.89 -56.54 -41.00
N ILE A 554 10.19 -56.40 -41.24
CA ILE A 554 11.09 -57.51 -41.53
C ILE A 554 12.28 -57.50 -40.57
N HIS A 555 12.65 -58.66 -40.05
CA HIS A 555 13.87 -58.89 -39.27
C HIS A 555 14.70 -60.00 -39.93
N LEU A 556 16.00 -59.76 -40.10
CA LEU A 556 16.95 -60.73 -40.67
C LEU A 556 17.96 -61.20 -39.61
N PRO A 557 17.67 -62.25 -38.83
CA PRO A 557 18.64 -62.78 -37.88
C PRO A 557 19.73 -63.55 -38.66
N ALA A 558 21.01 -63.31 -38.38
CA ALA A 558 22.10 -64.12 -38.95
C ALA A 558 22.26 -65.43 -38.15
N PRO A 559 22.35 -66.63 -38.76
CA PRO A 559 22.30 -66.99 -40.19
C PRO A 559 20.95 -67.62 -40.62
N SER A 560 19.82 -67.07 -40.19
CA SER A 560 18.47 -67.64 -40.35
C SER A 560 17.63 -67.00 -41.46
N THR A 561 16.51 -67.64 -41.81
CA THR A 561 15.50 -67.13 -42.73
C THR A 561 14.88 -65.80 -42.23
N PRO A 562 14.45 -64.91 -43.16
CA PRO A 562 13.73 -63.69 -42.80
C PRO A 562 12.50 -64.00 -41.93
N ARG A 563 12.20 -63.10 -41.01
CA ARG A 563 10.94 -63.10 -40.28
C ARG A 563 10.18 -61.82 -40.57
N TYR A 564 8.89 -61.94 -40.79
CA TYR A 564 7.99 -60.83 -41.06
C TYR A 564 7.04 -60.68 -39.88
N LEU A 565 6.78 -59.44 -39.47
CA LEU A 565 5.79 -59.14 -38.45
C LEU A 565 4.74 -58.23 -39.05
N VAL A 566 3.47 -58.63 -38.98
CA VAL A 566 2.34 -57.79 -39.33
C VAL A 566 1.62 -57.37 -38.05
N THR A 567 1.42 -56.07 -37.88
CA THR A 567 0.73 -55.50 -36.72
C THR A 567 -0.37 -54.57 -37.16
N SER A 568 -1.55 -54.67 -36.55
CA SER A 568 -2.59 -53.64 -36.58
C SER A 568 -2.78 -53.04 -35.20
N GLY A 569 -3.02 -51.74 -35.11
CA GLY A 569 -3.29 -51.12 -33.81
C GLY A 569 -3.98 -49.77 -33.88
N ARG A 570 -4.81 -49.51 -32.87
CA ARG A 570 -5.57 -48.29 -32.67
C ARG A 570 -5.01 -47.52 -31.49
N GLY A 571 -4.82 -46.23 -31.68
CA GLY A 571 -4.37 -45.28 -30.67
C GLY A 571 -5.37 -44.15 -30.51
N VAL A 572 -5.65 -43.73 -29.29
CA VAL A 572 -6.29 -42.44 -29.01
C VAL A 572 -5.40 -41.69 -28.04
N SER A 573 -4.99 -40.49 -28.42
CA SER A 573 -4.27 -39.57 -27.57
C SER A 573 -5.06 -38.28 -27.40
N GLY A 574 -5.28 -37.88 -26.15
CA GLY A 574 -5.90 -36.61 -25.82
C GLY A 574 -5.35 -36.09 -24.49
N SER A 575 -5.22 -34.78 -24.37
CA SER A 575 -4.74 -34.12 -23.16
C SER A 575 -5.85 -33.29 -22.54
N VAL A 576 -6.20 -33.64 -21.31
CA VAL A 576 -6.86 -32.72 -20.37
C VAL A 576 -5.83 -32.42 -19.31
N SER A 577 -5.11 -31.33 -19.52
CA SER A 577 -4.17 -30.79 -18.56
C SER A 577 -4.86 -29.89 -17.53
N TYR A 578 -4.76 -30.26 -16.26
CA TYR A 578 -4.80 -29.29 -15.17
C TYR A 578 -3.39 -28.71 -15.06
N ASN A 579 -3.19 -27.41 -15.25
CA ASN A 579 -1.84 -26.87 -15.32
C ASN A 579 -1.12 -26.91 -13.94
N TRP A 580 -0.29 -27.93 -13.71
CA TRP A 580 0.67 -28.08 -12.61
C TRP A 580 2.16 -28.28 -13.08
N SER A 581 2.75 -27.25 -13.72
CA SER A 581 4.21 -26.93 -13.78
C SER A 581 5.20 -27.72 -14.67
N SER A 582 6.14 -26.99 -15.32
CA SER A 582 7.58 -26.85 -14.94
C SER A 582 8.54 -26.61 -16.14
N ARG A 583 9.61 -25.85 -15.86
CA ARG A 583 10.80 -25.49 -16.67
C ARG A 583 10.64 -24.32 -17.65
N ASP A 584 11.01 -23.14 -17.12
CA ASP A 584 11.26 -21.87 -17.79
C ASP A 584 10.05 -21.05 -18.31
N ARG A 585 9.75 -20.01 -17.51
CA ARG A 585 9.02 -18.76 -17.82
C ARG A 585 7.49 -18.69 -17.86
N MET A 586 6.71 -19.70 -17.53
CA MET A 586 5.29 -19.52 -17.17
C MET A 586 4.93 -20.47 -16.04
N THR A 587 4.51 -19.97 -14.88
CA THR A 587 4.10 -20.87 -13.78
C THR A 587 2.81 -20.34 -13.12
N THR A 588 1.75 -21.14 -13.09
CA THR A 588 0.47 -20.93 -12.36
C THR A 588 -0.34 -19.64 -12.59
N PRO A 589 -1.43 -19.68 -13.38
CA PRO A 589 -2.52 -18.73 -13.27
C PRO A 589 -3.30 -18.89 -11.95
N LEU A 590 -3.86 -17.80 -11.43
CA LEU A 590 -4.76 -17.78 -10.26
C LEU A 590 -6.08 -18.55 -10.50
N PHE A 591 -6.35 -18.90 -11.75
CA PHE A 591 -7.57 -19.56 -12.20
C PHE A 591 -7.21 -20.72 -13.14
N GLU A 592 -7.86 -21.87 -12.93
CA GLU A 592 -7.62 -23.10 -13.66
C GLU A 592 -8.01 -22.94 -15.14
N ALA A 593 -7.08 -23.26 -16.03
CA ALA A 593 -7.38 -23.38 -17.45
C ALA A 593 -7.99 -24.76 -17.74
N VAL A 594 -9.09 -24.79 -18.50
CA VAL A 594 -9.69 -26.04 -19.00
C VAL A 594 -8.93 -26.49 -20.25
N ALA A 595 -8.52 -27.76 -20.27
CA ALA A 595 -7.99 -28.46 -21.43
C ALA A 595 -8.91 -29.59 -21.89
N ILE A 596 -8.85 -29.94 -23.18
CA ILE A 596 -9.86 -30.79 -23.84
C ILE A 596 -9.20 -32.01 -24.48
N GLY A 597 -9.54 -33.19 -23.95
CA GLY A 597 -9.20 -34.53 -24.44
C GLY A 597 -10.07 -35.58 -23.75
N GLY A 598 -10.42 -36.68 -24.42
CA GLY A 598 -11.27 -37.71 -23.81
C GLY A 598 -10.55 -38.48 -22.69
N LEU A 599 -11.25 -38.83 -21.61
CA LEU A 599 -10.76 -39.75 -20.57
C LEU A 599 -11.67 -40.97 -20.44
N ALA A 600 -11.06 -42.16 -20.45
CA ALA A 600 -11.61 -43.38 -19.86
C ALA A 600 -10.81 -43.72 -18.57
N PRO A 601 -11.41 -44.41 -17.57
CA PRO A 601 -10.75 -44.68 -16.29
C PRO A 601 -9.50 -45.57 -16.45
N GLY A 602 -8.51 -45.31 -15.58
CA GLY A 602 -7.14 -45.78 -15.73
C GLY A 602 -6.91 -47.27 -15.46
N ALA A 603 -6.03 -47.84 -16.28
CA ALA A 603 -5.23 -49.01 -15.97
C ALA A 603 -3.80 -48.70 -16.48
N ASP A 604 -2.81 -48.64 -15.59
CA ASP A 604 -1.40 -48.55 -15.99
C ASP A 604 -0.88 -49.96 -16.31
N ALA A 605 -1.41 -50.54 -17.37
CA ALA A 605 -0.99 -51.84 -17.87
C ALA A 605 -0.47 -51.63 -19.29
N ARG A 606 0.86 -51.60 -19.45
CA ARG A 606 1.50 -51.72 -20.76
C ARG A 606 2.11 -53.12 -20.88
N THR A 607 1.66 -53.85 -21.89
CA THR A 607 2.28 -55.08 -22.36
C THR A 607 3.13 -54.74 -23.56
N TYR A 608 4.39 -55.19 -23.56
CA TYR A 608 5.30 -55.00 -24.68
C TYR A 608 5.57 -56.32 -25.38
N TYR A 609 5.31 -56.37 -26.68
CA TYR A 609 5.70 -57.45 -27.56
C TYR A 609 7.05 -57.09 -28.19
N VAL A 610 8.01 -58.02 -28.17
CA VAL A 610 9.38 -57.81 -28.66
C VAL A 610 9.60 -58.64 -29.93
N PHE A 611 9.97 -57.96 -31.02
CA PHE A 611 10.30 -58.59 -32.31
C PHE A 611 11.65 -58.07 -32.83
N GLY A 612 12.71 -58.88 -32.68
CA GLY A 612 14.08 -58.41 -32.90
C GLY A 612 14.41 -57.22 -31.98
N SER A 613 14.80 -56.08 -32.57
CA SER A 613 15.02 -54.82 -31.83
C SER A 613 13.77 -53.95 -31.67
N LEU A 614 12.64 -54.31 -32.29
CA LEU A 614 11.39 -53.56 -32.21
C LEU A 614 10.61 -53.93 -30.94
N ARG A 615 10.05 -52.93 -30.27
CA ARG A 615 9.07 -53.11 -29.19
C ARG A 615 7.74 -52.49 -29.61
N VAL A 616 6.67 -53.28 -29.58
CA VAL A 616 5.30 -52.85 -29.84
C VAL A 616 4.55 -52.87 -28.51
N GLY A 617 3.92 -51.76 -28.13
CA GLY A 617 3.20 -51.63 -26.88
C GLY A 617 1.70 -51.72 -27.08
N GLU A 618 1.04 -52.47 -26.22
CA GLU A 618 -0.41 -52.47 -26.02
C GLU A 618 -0.69 -52.05 -24.58
N GLY A 619 -1.72 -51.24 -24.38
CA GLY A 619 -2.11 -50.80 -23.04
C GLY A 619 -2.64 -49.38 -22.98
N THR A 620 -3.09 -49.04 -21.77
CA THR A 620 -3.48 -47.68 -21.43
C THR A 620 -2.37 -47.05 -20.59
N TRP A 621 -2.09 -45.77 -20.85
CA TRP A 621 -1.24 -44.94 -20.03
C TRP A 621 -1.98 -43.65 -19.71
N SER A 622 -2.11 -43.39 -18.42
CA SER A 622 -2.71 -42.15 -17.93
C SER A 622 -1.67 -41.40 -17.10
N SER A 623 -1.44 -40.14 -17.44
CA SER A 623 -0.68 -39.21 -16.60
C SER A 623 -1.53 -38.01 -16.21
N VAL A 624 -0.96 -37.11 -15.42
CA VAL A 624 -1.59 -35.83 -15.03
C VAL A 624 -1.98 -34.97 -16.26
N TRP A 625 -1.44 -35.26 -17.44
CA TRP A 625 -1.51 -34.39 -18.62
C TRP A 625 -2.04 -35.05 -19.89
N LEU A 626 -1.93 -36.37 -19.99
CA LEU A 626 -2.15 -37.09 -21.23
C LEU A 626 -2.81 -38.43 -20.94
N TYR A 627 -3.88 -38.69 -21.66
CA TYR A 627 -4.47 -40.02 -21.83
C TYR A 627 -4.01 -40.58 -23.17
N ASP A 628 -3.35 -41.72 -23.13
CA ASP A 628 -2.91 -42.48 -24.30
C ASP A 628 -3.42 -43.92 -24.17
N ASN A 629 -4.27 -44.35 -25.09
CA ASN A 629 -4.74 -45.72 -25.15
C ASN A 629 -4.39 -46.32 -26.50
N SER A 630 -3.54 -47.34 -26.46
CA SER A 630 -3.08 -48.07 -27.64
C SER A 630 -3.48 -49.54 -27.54
N VAL A 631 -4.29 -50.01 -28.47
CA VAL A 631 -4.71 -51.42 -28.59
C VAL A 631 -4.05 -52.00 -29.83
N VAL A 632 -3.46 -53.20 -29.71
CA VAL A 632 -2.98 -53.97 -30.85
C VAL A 632 -4.10 -54.92 -31.23
N ASP A 633 -4.74 -54.68 -32.37
CA ASP A 633 -5.87 -55.50 -32.84
C ASP A 633 -5.39 -56.87 -33.30
N ASP A 634 -4.26 -56.90 -34.02
CA ASP A 634 -3.66 -58.11 -34.59
C ASP A 634 -2.13 -58.05 -34.48
N PHE A 635 -1.51 -59.18 -34.12
CA PHE A 635 -0.06 -59.36 -34.04
C PHE A 635 0.30 -60.78 -34.48
N GLU A 636 0.94 -60.93 -35.64
CA GLU A 636 1.32 -62.25 -36.17
C GLU A 636 2.71 -62.22 -36.81
N GLU A 637 3.51 -63.25 -36.53
CA GLU A 637 4.87 -63.43 -37.04
C GLU A 637 4.89 -64.52 -38.12
N PHE A 638 5.36 -64.18 -39.31
CA PHE A 638 5.43 -65.05 -40.47
C PHE A 638 6.88 -65.34 -40.86
N THR A 639 7.12 -66.51 -41.44
CA THR A 639 8.43 -66.86 -42.04
C THR A 639 8.45 -66.72 -43.57
N ASP A 640 7.26 -66.58 -44.18
CA ASP A 640 7.05 -66.38 -45.61
C ASP A 640 6.55 -64.96 -45.91
N HIS A 641 6.98 -64.41 -47.05
CA HIS A 641 6.64 -63.06 -47.46
C HIS A 641 5.22 -62.94 -48.02
N GLU A 642 4.77 -63.92 -48.82
CA GLU A 642 3.45 -63.89 -49.45
C GLU A 642 2.34 -64.03 -48.40
N ASP A 643 2.54 -64.89 -47.40
CA ASP A 643 1.61 -65.04 -46.28
C ASP A 643 1.50 -63.75 -45.46
N ALA A 644 2.63 -63.08 -45.19
CA ALA A 644 2.64 -61.80 -44.49
C ALA A 644 1.94 -60.68 -45.29
N ASP A 645 2.05 -60.71 -46.62
CA ASP A 645 1.42 -59.73 -47.50
C ASP A 645 -0.09 -59.96 -47.61
N GLY A 646 -0.51 -61.22 -47.75
CA GLY A 646 -1.91 -61.61 -47.72
C GLY A 646 -2.58 -61.20 -46.41
N TRP A 647 -1.92 -61.42 -45.27
CA TRP A 647 -2.42 -60.97 -43.97
C TRP A 647 -2.48 -59.44 -43.86
N TYR A 648 -1.44 -58.74 -44.30
CA TYR A 648 -1.41 -57.27 -44.28
C TYR A 648 -2.55 -56.64 -45.10
N ASP A 649 -2.81 -57.16 -46.30
CA ASP A 649 -3.85 -56.63 -47.18
C ASP A 649 -5.26 -56.98 -46.68
N ALA A 650 -5.42 -58.10 -45.96
CA ALA A 650 -6.70 -58.50 -45.34
C ALA A 650 -7.12 -57.61 -44.16
N ILE A 651 -6.17 -56.93 -43.49
CA ILE A 651 -6.48 -56.01 -42.39
C ILE A 651 -7.18 -54.76 -42.94
N GLU A 652 -8.46 -54.59 -42.58
CA GLU A 652 -9.24 -53.41 -42.92
C GLU A 652 -8.94 -52.24 -41.95
N LEU A 653 -8.56 -51.08 -42.50
CA LEU A 653 -8.43 -49.87 -41.70
C LEU A 653 -9.82 -49.27 -41.43
N LEU A 654 -10.38 -49.61 -40.28
CA LEU A 654 -11.60 -49.01 -39.77
C LEU A 654 -11.33 -47.62 -39.17
N GLY A 655 -12.30 -46.71 -39.22
CA GLY A 655 -12.22 -45.45 -38.47
C GLY A 655 -12.04 -45.74 -36.97
N PRO A 656 -11.08 -45.11 -36.28
CA PRO A 656 -10.83 -45.39 -34.88
C PRO A 656 -12.06 -45.00 -34.03
N HIS A 657 -12.73 -45.98 -33.42
CA HIS A 657 -13.75 -45.76 -32.39
C HIS A 657 -13.36 -46.53 -31.12
N PRO A 658 -13.59 -45.99 -29.92
CA PRO A 658 -13.59 -46.80 -28.69
C PRO A 658 -14.79 -47.75 -28.59
N GLY A 659 -15.68 -47.77 -29.61
CA GLY A 659 -16.77 -48.74 -29.83
C GLY A 659 -18.18 -48.14 -29.99
N GLY A 660 -18.74 -48.13 -31.22
CA GLY A 660 -20.19 -47.97 -31.48
C GLY A 660 -20.63 -46.71 -32.26
N PRO A 661 -21.78 -46.72 -32.97
CA PRO A 661 -22.16 -45.75 -34.00
C PRO A 661 -22.25 -44.33 -33.42
N PHE A 662 -21.88 -43.34 -34.24
CA PHE A 662 -21.88 -41.90 -33.97
C PHE A 662 -23.15 -41.42 -33.24
N PHE A 663 -23.12 -41.43 -31.90
CA PHE A 663 -24.08 -40.75 -31.05
C PHE A 663 -23.47 -39.45 -30.54
N PRO A 664 -24.29 -38.41 -30.34
CA PRO A 664 -23.87 -37.23 -29.59
C PRO A 664 -23.34 -37.69 -28.22
N TRP A 665 -22.08 -37.39 -27.94
CA TRP A 665 -21.49 -37.66 -26.65
C TRP A 665 -21.48 -36.36 -25.85
N THR A 666 -21.85 -36.47 -24.58
CA THR A 666 -21.75 -35.38 -23.60
C THR A 666 -20.83 -35.81 -22.48
N ALA A 667 -19.66 -35.15 -22.37
CA ALA A 667 -18.81 -35.32 -21.20
C ALA A 667 -19.14 -34.19 -20.21
N GLU A 668 -19.56 -34.57 -19.00
CA GLU A 668 -19.77 -33.65 -17.88
C GLU A 668 -18.63 -33.84 -16.86
N VAL A 669 -17.73 -32.86 -16.78
CA VAL A 669 -16.67 -32.85 -15.75
C VAL A 669 -17.10 -31.91 -14.63
N ARG A 670 -17.20 -32.45 -13.42
CA ARG A 670 -17.52 -31.69 -12.20
C ARG A 670 -16.25 -31.51 -11.38
N ARG A 671 -15.86 -30.26 -11.11
CA ARG A 671 -14.73 -29.96 -10.23
C ARG A 671 -15.04 -30.31 -8.78
N VAL A 672 -14.11 -30.96 -8.10
CA VAL A 672 -14.13 -31.13 -6.64
C VAL A 672 -12.84 -30.54 -6.10
N TYR A 673 -12.95 -29.46 -5.33
CA TYR A 673 -11.79 -28.78 -4.72
C TYR A 673 -11.01 -29.74 -3.81
N GLN A 674 -9.69 -29.76 -3.93
CA GLN A 674 -8.85 -30.49 -2.97
C GLN A 674 -8.92 -29.81 -1.60
N THR A 675 -8.71 -30.56 -0.52
CA THR A 675 -8.85 -30.05 0.86
C THR A 675 -8.07 -28.75 1.08
N ARG A 676 -6.79 -28.68 0.68
CA ARG A 676 -5.93 -27.49 0.87
C ARG A 676 -6.34 -26.29 0.02
N GLU A 677 -6.85 -26.53 -1.17
CA GLU A 677 -7.37 -25.49 -2.06
C GLU A 677 -8.68 -24.93 -1.51
N ARG A 678 -9.54 -25.81 -0.99
CA ARG A 678 -10.77 -25.43 -0.31
C ARG A 678 -10.48 -24.62 0.95
N ASP A 679 -9.41 -24.94 1.67
CA ASP A 679 -8.95 -24.19 2.85
C ASP A 679 -8.36 -22.82 2.45
N PHE A 680 -7.60 -22.75 1.35
CA PHE A 680 -7.12 -21.50 0.75
C PHE A 680 -8.31 -20.62 0.33
N LEU A 681 -9.25 -21.15 -0.47
CA LEU A 681 -10.42 -20.41 -0.96
C LEU A 681 -11.34 -19.96 0.18
N ARG A 682 -11.62 -20.81 1.18
CA ARG A 682 -12.40 -20.40 2.37
C ARG A 682 -11.81 -19.23 3.13
N ALA A 683 -10.50 -19.00 3.02
CA ALA A 683 -9.86 -17.86 3.64
C ALA A 683 -10.15 -16.53 2.91
N PHE A 684 -10.49 -16.57 1.61
CA PHE A 684 -10.71 -15.38 0.79
C PHE A 684 -12.16 -15.16 0.33
N VAL A 685 -12.99 -16.21 0.31
CA VAL A 685 -14.38 -16.15 -0.15
C VAL A 685 -15.35 -16.68 0.90
N ALA A 686 -16.45 -15.92 1.11
CA ALA A 686 -17.45 -16.20 2.15
C ALA A 686 -18.18 -17.54 1.98
N SER A 687 -18.11 -18.15 0.79
CA SER A 687 -18.66 -19.46 0.47
C SER A 687 -17.65 -20.26 -0.36
N ASN A 688 -17.67 -21.60 -0.26
CA ASN A 688 -16.92 -22.42 -1.21
C ASN A 688 -17.40 -22.03 -2.63
N PRO A 689 -16.50 -21.79 -3.59
CA PRO A 689 -16.93 -21.51 -4.94
C PRO A 689 -17.70 -22.73 -5.47
N ASP A 690 -18.74 -22.47 -6.26
CA ASP A 690 -19.60 -23.53 -6.77
C ASP A 690 -18.79 -24.52 -7.61
N VAL A 691 -19.25 -25.77 -7.65
CA VAL A 691 -18.75 -26.76 -8.61
C VAL A 691 -19.11 -26.24 -9.99
N TYR A 692 -18.12 -25.91 -10.82
CA TYR A 692 -18.40 -25.60 -12.22
C TYR A 692 -18.48 -26.90 -13.03
N THR A 693 -19.34 -26.85 -14.04
CA THR A 693 -19.65 -27.97 -14.93
C THR A 693 -19.06 -27.66 -16.32
N ILE A 694 -18.14 -28.50 -16.78
CA ILE A 694 -17.70 -28.49 -18.18
C ILE A 694 -18.61 -29.41 -18.97
N ARG A 695 -19.20 -28.93 -20.06
CA ARG A 695 -19.98 -29.75 -20.99
C ARG A 695 -19.34 -29.73 -22.37
N LEU A 696 -18.82 -30.87 -22.78
CA LEU A 696 -18.35 -31.08 -24.15
C LEU A 696 -19.45 -31.82 -24.89
N ALA A 697 -19.90 -31.30 -26.03
CA ALA A 697 -20.94 -31.93 -26.84
C ALA A 697 -20.50 -32.01 -28.30
N GLY A 698 -20.21 -33.22 -28.77
CA GLY A 698 -20.04 -33.48 -30.21
C GLY A 698 -21.41 -33.63 -30.87
N ARG A 699 -21.69 -32.84 -31.92
CA ARG A 699 -22.80 -33.11 -32.85
C ARG A 699 -22.21 -33.48 -34.21
N VAL A 700 -22.77 -34.51 -34.84
CA VAL A 700 -22.36 -34.96 -36.16
C VAL A 700 -22.82 -33.94 -37.20
N GLY A 701 -21.91 -33.55 -38.10
CA GLY A 701 -22.21 -32.89 -39.37
C GLY A 701 -22.16 -33.91 -40.50
#